data_AF-A0A2M4BDK4-F1
#
_entry.id   AF-A0A2M4BDK4-F1
#
_cell.length_a   1.000
_cell.length_b   1.000
_cell.length_c   1.000
_cell.angle_alpha   90.00
_cell.angle_beta   90.00
_cell.angle_gamma   90.00
#
_symmetry.space_group_name_H-M   'P 1'
#
loop_
_entity.id
_entity.type
_entity.pdbx_description
1 polymer ?
#
loop_
_entity_poly.entity_id
_entity_poly.type
_entity_poly.pdbx_seq_one_letter_code
_entity_poly.pdbx_strand_id
1 'polypeptide(L)'
;MRGSGARRVSCFMTHGYRTRRLAVDYSIPLMTDVKCTKLLVEAMRLIGHAPPMKTHTDCIAGRRMTKLPGFIDVHVHLREPGAPHKETFASGTAAALAGGITMVLAMPNTQPAVIDRASLQHAQELAQKGARCDYALFVGASATNCGTVGELAGQAAGLKMYLNETFTTLRLGGIHLWQAHLAAWPRRAPLCVHAERETMGTVLLLAWLTDRAIHVCHVARKEEILMIKAAKERGLRVTCEVCPHHLFLSTADIDRVGGPGWAQVRPVLCSPEDQQALWDNLDVIDVFATDHAPHTREEKESANPPPGFPGLETILPLLLNAVNQGRLTVEQLILKFHRNPKRIFNLPDQPNTYVEVDFDEEWIIPERPAHSKAHWTPFHGMRLKGRVHRVVLRGETAYVDGVVLANPGFGQNVRDWPVRKLLPYSTGTSAVPPAHTTITSPERHLPAHLEPELEMNDEFIRLLIAASPEAKAQATLPTKPTTTPTVHFGAPVTPAMPASASGPPPPPVVSPVPRIRCDSSGTGTAIRAVPAISDLATRHGHELNLIGRHVLTVDMFTKEHLNELFHLAQTMRSRVVKDRPLDDLLRGKVMASIFYEVSTRTSCSFAAAMQRLGGHVVHVDESSSSARKGETLEDSIQVMAGYADVVVLRHPVPGAVARAAHHCRKPLINAGDGVGEHPTQALLDIFTIREELGTVNGITITMVGDLKHGRTVHSLARLLTLYDVSLRYVCPAGLEMPERVREFVDRKGITQRQFPTLESAIADTDVLYMTRIQRERFATDEEYQKCCGQLVLTPQAMTFAKRRMAVLHPLPRVNEISPEIDNDPRSAYFRQAEYGMYVRMALLAMVLGRC
;
A
#
# COMPACT_ATOMS: atom_id res chain seq x y z
N MET A 1 -25.78 -17.98 -62.38
CA MET A 1 -25.83 -17.44 -61.00
C MET A 1 -24.79 -18.24 -60.19
N ARG A 2 -23.68 -17.71 -59.64
CA ARG A 2 -23.32 -16.34 -59.22
C ARG A 2 -24.42 -15.68 -58.38
N GLY A 3 -24.22 -15.69 -57.06
CA GLY A 3 -24.97 -14.98 -56.03
C GLY A 3 -24.00 -14.71 -54.86
N SER A 4 -24.06 -13.51 -54.26
CA SER A 4 -23.01 -12.99 -53.39
C SER A 4 -23.10 -13.48 -51.94
N GLY A 5 -22.07 -14.21 -51.49
CA GLY A 5 -21.89 -14.65 -50.10
C GLY A 5 -20.68 -14.00 -49.43
N ALA A 6 -20.58 -12.65 -49.46
CA ALA A 6 -19.47 -11.93 -48.83
C ALA A 6 -19.46 -12.17 -47.31
N ARG A 7 -18.49 -12.96 -46.82
CA ARG A 7 -18.30 -13.15 -45.37
C ARG A 7 -17.97 -11.81 -44.73
N ARG A 8 -18.90 -11.29 -43.91
CA ARG A 8 -18.73 -10.05 -43.16
C ARG A 8 -17.44 -10.09 -42.34
N VAL A 9 -16.71 -8.98 -42.37
CA VAL A 9 -15.56 -8.71 -41.49
C VAL A 9 -16.04 -8.71 -40.04
N SER A 10 -15.62 -9.69 -39.24
CA SER A 10 -15.91 -9.74 -37.79
C SER A 10 -14.75 -9.16 -36.97
N CYS A 11 -14.35 -7.92 -37.28
CA CYS A 11 -13.36 -7.16 -36.52
C CYS A 11 -13.77 -7.01 -35.04
N PHE A 12 -15.07 -6.97 -34.77
CA PHE A 12 -15.63 -6.83 -33.42
C PHE A 12 -15.76 -8.18 -32.69
N MET A 13 -14.63 -8.69 -32.15
CA MET A 13 -14.68 -9.56 -30.98
C MET A 13 -15.18 -8.75 -29.77
N THR A 14 -16.50 -8.61 -29.63
CA THR A 14 -17.09 -7.90 -28.48
C THR A 14 -16.65 -8.56 -27.17
N HIS A 15 -16.59 -7.78 -26.08
CA HIS A 15 -16.17 -8.31 -24.77
C HIS A 15 -17.03 -9.52 -24.37
N GLY A 16 -18.36 -9.42 -24.54
CA GLY A 16 -19.29 -10.54 -24.32
C GLY A 16 -19.15 -11.73 -25.28
N TYR A 17 -18.43 -11.64 -26.41
CA TYR A 17 -18.00 -12.83 -27.15
C TYR A 17 -16.78 -13.49 -26.49
N ARG A 18 -15.78 -12.68 -26.09
CA ARG A 18 -14.58 -13.18 -25.39
C ARG A 18 -14.93 -13.84 -24.05
N THR A 19 -15.76 -13.22 -23.22
CA THR A 19 -16.24 -13.79 -21.94
C THR A 19 -16.98 -15.11 -22.16
N ARG A 20 -17.84 -15.20 -23.19
CA ARG A 20 -18.54 -16.45 -23.54
C ARG A 20 -17.59 -17.55 -24.02
N ARG A 21 -16.56 -17.20 -24.77
CA ARG A 21 -15.54 -18.16 -25.21
C ARG A 21 -14.71 -18.67 -24.03
N LEU A 22 -14.21 -17.78 -23.17
CA LEU A 22 -13.50 -18.13 -21.94
C LEU A 22 -14.31 -19.09 -21.05
N ALA A 23 -15.57 -18.78 -20.78
CA ALA A 23 -16.39 -19.64 -19.93
C ALA A 23 -16.64 -21.02 -20.54
N VAL A 24 -16.74 -21.15 -21.87
CA VAL A 24 -16.74 -22.47 -22.54
C VAL A 24 -15.40 -23.18 -22.38
N ASP A 25 -14.28 -22.49 -22.63
CA ASP A 25 -12.93 -23.07 -22.56
C ASP A 25 -12.53 -23.52 -21.14
N TYR A 26 -13.09 -22.88 -20.10
CA TYR A 26 -12.89 -23.24 -18.68
C TYR A 26 -14.06 -24.05 -18.06
N SER A 27 -15.02 -24.50 -18.86
CA SER A 27 -16.22 -25.25 -18.38
C SER A 27 -17.03 -24.54 -17.28
N ILE A 28 -17.09 -23.22 -17.31
CA ILE A 28 -17.85 -22.39 -16.38
C ILE A 28 -19.31 -22.29 -16.89
N PRO A 29 -20.32 -22.71 -16.10
CA PRO A 29 -21.73 -22.55 -16.46
C PRO A 29 -22.08 -21.08 -16.71
N LEU A 30 -22.83 -20.81 -17.77
CA LEU A 30 -22.99 -19.45 -18.28
C LEU A 30 -24.45 -19.12 -18.59
N MET A 31 -24.97 -18.11 -17.89
CA MET A 31 -26.33 -17.61 -18.10
C MET A 31 -26.29 -16.39 -19.01
N THR A 32 -26.72 -16.56 -20.26
CA THR A 32 -26.77 -15.48 -21.27
C THR A 32 -28.15 -14.84 -21.41
N ASP A 33 -29.19 -15.44 -20.84
CA ASP A 33 -30.55 -14.90 -20.87
C ASP A 33 -30.84 -14.08 -19.59
N VAL A 34 -31.37 -12.87 -19.79
CA VAL A 34 -31.62 -11.90 -18.71
C VAL A 34 -32.80 -12.31 -17.82
N LYS A 35 -33.81 -13.02 -18.34
CA LYS A 35 -34.92 -13.55 -17.54
C LYS A 35 -34.43 -14.70 -16.68
N CYS A 36 -33.65 -15.63 -17.25
CA CYS A 36 -33.03 -16.72 -16.49
C CYS A 36 -32.08 -16.18 -15.41
N THR A 37 -31.30 -15.14 -15.70
CA THR A 37 -30.40 -14.49 -14.71
C THR A 37 -31.21 -13.85 -13.58
N LYS A 38 -32.32 -13.16 -13.88
CA LYS A 38 -33.25 -12.65 -12.84
C LYS A 38 -33.85 -13.77 -11.99
N LEU A 39 -34.23 -14.90 -12.61
CA LEU A 39 -34.74 -16.06 -11.88
C LEU A 39 -33.67 -16.70 -10.99
N LEU A 40 -32.39 -16.75 -11.40
CA LEU A 40 -31.31 -17.19 -10.51
C LEU A 40 -31.14 -16.23 -9.33
N VAL A 41 -31.12 -14.92 -9.56
CA VAL A 41 -30.96 -13.92 -8.48
C VAL A 41 -32.11 -14.01 -7.47
N GLU A 42 -33.36 -14.13 -7.94
CA GLU A 42 -34.50 -14.28 -7.03
C GLU A 42 -34.52 -15.66 -6.34
N ALA A 43 -34.09 -16.74 -7.01
CA ALA A 43 -33.90 -18.05 -6.37
C ALA A 43 -32.81 -18.00 -5.29
N MET A 44 -31.65 -17.37 -5.54
CA MET A 44 -30.61 -17.15 -4.54
C MET A 44 -31.12 -16.33 -3.34
N ARG A 45 -31.96 -15.32 -3.60
CA ARG A 45 -32.61 -14.52 -2.57
C ARG A 45 -33.57 -15.33 -1.70
N LEU A 46 -34.38 -16.20 -2.31
CA LEU A 46 -35.29 -17.13 -1.62
C LEU A 46 -34.55 -18.23 -0.84
N ILE A 47 -33.40 -18.67 -1.35
CA ILE A 47 -32.51 -19.66 -0.70
C ILE A 47 -31.80 -19.07 0.53
N GLY A 48 -31.64 -17.74 0.58
CA GLY A 48 -31.25 -17.00 1.79
C GLY A 48 -29.79 -17.14 2.23
N HIS A 49 -28.99 -17.93 1.52
CA HIS A 49 -27.56 -18.12 1.77
C HIS A 49 -26.75 -18.00 0.48
N ALA A 50 -25.54 -17.47 0.58
CA ALA A 50 -24.63 -17.37 -0.56
C ALA A 50 -24.19 -18.78 -1.03
N PRO A 51 -24.14 -19.04 -2.35
CA PRO A 51 -23.61 -20.30 -2.86
C PRO A 51 -22.10 -20.43 -2.56
N PRO A 52 -21.58 -21.64 -2.34
CA PRO A 52 -20.16 -21.85 -2.05
C PRO A 52 -19.27 -21.51 -3.25
N MET A 53 -18.70 -20.30 -3.26
CA MET A 53 -17.79 -19.82 -4.29
C MET A 53 -16.41 -20.47 -4.19
N LYS A 54 -15.79 -20.78 -5.32
CA LYS A 54 -14.41 -21.31 -5.40
C LYS A 54 -13.33 -20.21 -5.36
N THR A 55 -13.75 -18.95 -5.20
CA THR A 55 -12.92 -17.74 -5.33
C THR A 55 -13.33 -16.71 -4.28
N HIS A 56 -12.36 -15.91 -3.81
CA HIS A 56 -12.67 -14.70 -3.02
C HIS A 56 -13.25 -13.57 -3.88
N THR A 57 -13.14 -13.67 -5.21
CA THR A 57 -13.91 -12.86 -6.16
C THR A 57 -15.36 -13.32 -6.16
N ASP A 58 -16.23 -12.43 -5.70
CA ASP A 58 -17.69 -12.52 -5.65
C ASP A 58 -18.34 -12.05 -6.97
N CYS A 59 -17.85 -10.95 -7.55
CA CYS A 59 -18.27 -10.47 -8.86
C CYS A 59 -17.12 -9.86 -9.68
N ILE A 60 -17.33 -9.73 -10.99
CA ILE A 60 -16.48 -8.93 -11.89
C ILE A 60 -17.41 -8.10 -12.79
N ALA A 61 -17.47 -6.79 -12.55
CA ALA A 61 -18.23 -5.88 -13.39
C ALA A 61 -17.50 -5.60 -14.72
N GLY A 62 -18.27 -5.30 -15.78
CA GLY A 62 -17.73 -4.78 -17.04
C GLY A 62 -17.30 -3.31 -17.00
N ARG A 63 -17.30 -2.68 -15.82
CA ARG A 63 -16.92 -1.29 -15.57
C ARG A 63 -15.55 -1.20 -14.88
N ARG A 64 -14.89 -0.05 -14.95
CA ARG A 64 -13.53 0.15 -14.44
C ARG A 64 -13.51 0.49 -12.94
N MET A 65 -13.79 -0.51 -12.10
CA MET A 65 -13.61 -0.37 -10.65
C MET A 65 -12.14 -0.09 -10.32
N THR A 66 -11.90 0.94 -9.49
CA THR A 66 -10.57 1.31 -9.01
C THR A 66 -10.48 1.07 -7.51
N LYS A 67 -9.45 0.32 -7.11
CA LYS A 67 -9.19 -0.04 -5.71
C LYS A 67 -8.32 1.04 -5.04
N LEU A 68 -8.85 1.66 -4.01
CA LEU A 68 -8.25 2.73 -3.22
C LEU A 68 -8.07 2.25 -1.76
N PRO A 69 -7.17 2.85 -0.96
CA PRO A 69 -7.09 2.54 0.46
C PRO A 69 -8.37 2.95 1.20
N GLY A 70 -8.61 2.37 2.37
CA GLY A 70 -9.66 2.83 3.28
C GLY A 70 -9.42 4.27 3.74
N PHE A 71 -10.35 5.18 3.47
CA PHE A 71 -10.19 6.60 3.80
C PHE A 71 -10.48 6.90 5.27
N ILE A 72 -9.93 8.00 5.77
CA ILE A 72 -9.88 8.32 7.20
C ILE A 72 -10.34 9.77 7.40
N ASP A 73 -11.46 9.94 8.10
CA ASP A 73 -11.99 11.26 8.43
C ASP A 73 -11.65 11.63 9.87
N VAL A 74 -10.89 12.71 10.05
CA VAL A 74 -10.35 13.12 11.35
C VAL A 74 -11.28 14.07 12.12
N HIS A 75 -12.43 14.46 11.55
CA HIS A 75 -13.34 15.44 12.16
C HIS A 75 -14.82 15.07 11.94
N VAL A 76 -15.38 14.27 12.86
CA VAL A 76 -16.80 13.90 12.84
C VAL A 76 -17.49 14.16 14.18
N HIS A 77 -18.76 14.56 14.15
CA HIS A 77 -19.61 14.73 15.33
C HIS A 77 -20.72 13.68 15.36
N LEU A 78 -20.46 12.53 15.98
CA LEU A 78 -21.41 11.39 16.00
C LEU A 78 -22.55 11.52 17.03
N ARG A 79 -22.62 12.67 17.73
CA ARG A 79 -23.72 13.15 18.61
C ARG A 79 -24.12 12.27 19.80
N GLU A 80 -23.44 11.15 20.01
CA GLU A 80 -23.66 10.17 21.06
C GLU A 80 -22.44 10.15 22.01
N PRO A 81 -22.60 10.27 23.34
CA PRO A 81 -23.86 10.42 24.09
C PRO A 81 -24.56 11.77 23.89
N GLY A 82 -25.87 11.79 24.18
CA GLY A 82 -26.64 13.01 24.41
C GLY A 82 -27.71 13.36 23.38
N ALA A 83 -27.38 13.31 22.08
CA ALA A 83 -28.30 13.69 21.01
C ALA A 83 -28.47 12.58 19.94
N PRO A 84 -28.89 11.35 20.34
CA PRO A 84 -29.01 10.20 19.45
C PRO A 84 -30.06 10.36 18.34
N HIS A 85 -30.91 11.40 18.40
CA HIS A 85 -31.84 11.77 17.35
C HIS A 85 -31.16 12.47 16.17
N LYS A 86 -30.09 13.24 16.41
CA LYS A 86 -29.29 13.92 15.37
C LYS A 86 -28.41 12.93 14.61
N GLU A 87 -27.75 12.03 15.34
CA GLU A 87 -26.91 10.93 14.85
C GLU A 87 -26.58 9.96 16.00
N THR A 88 -26.18 8.72 15.72
CA THR A 88 -25.51 7.82 16.68
C THR A 88 -24.23 7.24 16.06
N PHE A 89 -23.36 6.61 16.87
CA PHE A 89 -22.21 5.86 16.34
C PHE A 89 -22.67 4.87 15.25
N ALA A 90 -23.81 4.21 15.42
CA ALA A 90 -24.33 3.20 14.50
C ALA A 90 -24.89 3.74 13.17
N SER A 91 -25.32 5.00 13.09
CA SER A 91 -25.80 5.62 11.84
C SER A 91 -24.72 6.48 11.19
N GLY A 92 -23.96 7.26 11.97
CA GLY A 92 -22.83 8.03 11.45
C GLY A 92 -21.71 7.15 10.90
N THR A 93 -21.40 6.00 11.51
CA THR A 93 -20.41 5.06 10.90
C THR A 93 -20.99 4.27 9.71
N ALA A 94 -22.31 4.16 9.56
CA ALA A 94 -22.93 3.67 8.33
C ALA A 94 -22.78 4.70 7.20
N ALA A 95 -23.02 5.99 7.50
CA ALA A 95 -22.76 7.11 6.59
C ALA A 95 -21.27 7.20 6.18
N ALA A 96 -20.35 6.97 7.13
CA ALA A 96 -18.92 6.88 6.85
C ALA A 96 -18.58 5.76 5.84
N LEU A 97 -19.07 4.53 6.06
CA LEU A 97 -18.83 3.41 5.15
C LEU A 97 -19.38 3.66 3.74
N ALA A 98 -20.59 4.24 3.61
CA ALA A 98 -21.12 4.62 2.29
C ALA A 98 -20.31 5.75 1.62
N GLY A 99 -19.71 6.63 2.41
CA GLY A 99 -18.72 7.62 1.98
C GLY A 99 -17.32 7.07 1.65
N GLY A 100 -17.09 5.75 1.76
CA GLY A 100 -15.76 5.15 1.56
C GLY A 100 -14.80 5.33 2.74
N ILE A 101 -15.29 5.79 3.89
CA ILE A 101 -14.47 6.05 5.08
C ILE A 101 -14.48 4.82 5.98
N THR A 102 -13.29 4.28 6.24
CA THR A 102 -13.07 3.06 7.02
C THR A 102 -12.60 3.33 8.45
N MET A 103 -12.18 4.56 8.75
CA MET A 103 -11.84 5.01 10.11
C MET A 103 -12.32 6.45 10.37
N VAL A 104 -12.87 6.72 11.55
CA VAL A 104 -13.33 8.06 11.96
C VAL A 104 -12.75 8.51 13.30
N LEU A 105 -12.48 9.81 13.46
CA LEU A 105 -12.08 10.39 14.75
C LEU A 105 -13.16 11.34 15.28
N ALA A 106 -13.84 10.93 16.35
CA ALA A 106 -15.06 11.57 16.83
C ALA A 106 -14.77 12.68 17.86
N MET A 107 -15.38 13.84 17.66
CA MET A 107 -15.16 15.06 18.45
C MET A 107 -15.88 15.05 19.82
N PRO A 108 -15.36 15.77 20.84
CA PRO A 108 -15.73 15.57 22.24
C PRO A 108 -16.93 16.41 22.73
N ASN A 109 -17.54 17.24 21.88
CA ASN A 109 -18.69 18.10 22.23
C ASN A 109 -20.03 17.36 22.21
N THR A 110 -20.05 16.17 22.82
CA THR A 110 -21.23 15.36 23.14
C THR A 110 -21.95 15.91 24.40
N GLN A 111 -23.00 15.24 24.87
CA GLN A 111 -23.66 15.57 26.14
C GLN A 111 -23.84 14.29 27.00
N PRO A 112 -23.05 14.09 28.08
CA PRO A 112 -21.95 14.94 28.55
C PRO A 112 -20.80 15.04 27.54
N ALA A 113 -20.04 16.13 27.61
CA ALA A 113 -18.85 16.31 26.79
C ALA A 113 -17.69 15.43 27.27
N VAL A 114 -16.90 14.89 26.35
CA VAL A 114 -15.75 14.02 26.67
C VAL A 114 -14.58 14.86 27.12
N ILE A 115 -14.45 15.11 28.43
CA ILE A 115 -13.41 15.97 29.02
C ILE A 115 -12.60 15.29 30.13
N ASP A 116 -12.99 14.09 30.54
CA ASP A 116 -12.39 13.35 31.65
C ASP A 116 -12.44 11.84 31.39
N ARG A 117 -11.92 11.06 32.35
CA ARG A 117 -11.83 9.60 32.24
C ARG A 117 -13.20 8.91 32.17
N ALA A 118 -14.21 9.43 32.88
CA ALA A 118 -15.53 8.81 32.97
C ALA A 118 -16.37 9.08 31.72
N SER A 119 -16.37 10.33 31.24
CA SER A 119 -16.99 10.74 29.98
C SER A 119 -16.34 10.07 28.76
N LEU A 120 -15.00 9.91 28.76
CA LEU A 120 -14.30 9.15 27.73
C LEU A 120 -14.70 7.67 27.74
N GLN A 121 -14.67 7.00 28.90
CA GLN A 121 -15.08 5.60 29.01
C GLN A 121 -16.53 5.40 28.55
N HIS A 122 -17.45 6.26 28.97
CA HIS A 122 -18.86 6.18 28.56
C HIS A 122 -19.03 6.30 27.03
N ALA A 123 -18.28 7.21 26.39
CA ALA A 123 -18.26 7.32 24.94
C ALA A 123 -17.60 6.11 24.25
N GLN A 124 -16.53 5.53 24.83
CA GLN A 124 -15.92 4.27 24.33
C GLN A 124 -16.91 3.10 24.40
N GLU A 125 -17.66 2.95 25.49
CA GLU A 125 -18.65 1.89 25.66
C GLU A 125 -19.84 2.00 24.69
N LEU A 126 -20.21 3.23 24.29
CA LEU A 126 -21.24 3.47 23.27
C LEU A 126 -20.67 3.20 21.86
N ALA A 127 -19.47 3.68 21.58
CA ALA A 127 -18.78 3.44 20.32
C ALA A 127 -18.54 1.94 20.06
N GLN A 128 -18.14 1.18 21.09
CA GLN A 128 -17.94 -0.27 21.00
C GLN A 128 -19.23 -1.05 20.68
N LYS A 129 -20.40 -0.53 21.06
CA LYS A 129 -21.71 -1.15 20.76
C LYS A 129 -22.30 -0.65 19.44
N GLY A 130 -21.97 0.58 19.03
CA GLY A 130 -22.57 1.24 17.87
C GLY A 130 -21.75 1.18 16.58
N ALA A 131 -20.43 1.34 16.65
CA ALA A 131 -19.60 1.62 15.47
C ALA A 131 -19.54 0.46 14.47
N ARG A 132 -19.61 0.78 13.18
CA ARG A 132 -19.52 -0.15 12.04
C ARG A 132 -18.19 -0.06 11.29
N CYS A 133 -17.51 1.09 11.40
CA CYS A 133 -16.12 1.28 10.98
C CYS A 133 -15.23 1.59 12.19
N ASP A 134 -13.91 1.47 12.03
CA ASP A 134 -12.98 1.66 13.14
C ASP A 134 -12.91 3.14 13.57
N TYR A 135 -12.48 3.41 14.80
CA TYR A 135 -12.58 4.76 15.34
C TYR A 135 -11.51 5.11 16.38
N ALA A 136 -11.37 6.40 16.66
CA ALA A 136 -10.77 6.93 17.89
C ALA A 136 -11.62 8.10 18.40
N LEU A 137 -11.56 8.41 19.70
CA LEU A 137 -12.34 9.48 20.32
C LEU A 137 -11.43 10.61 20.80
N PHE A 138 -11.74 11.86 20.47
CA PHE A 138 -11.04 13.01 21.03
C PHE A 138 -11.41 13.22 22.51
N VAL A 139 -10.51 13.87 23.25
CA VAL A 139 -10.83 14.53 24.52
C VAL A 139 -10.90 16.04 24.30
N GLY A 140 -11.80 16.71 24.99
CA GLY A 140 -12.01 18.15 24.94
C GLY A 140 -11.21 18.87 26.01
N ALA A 141 -10.56 19.97 25.64
CA ALA A 141 -10.03 20.90 26.63
C ALA A 141 -11.16 21.67 27.30
N SER A 142 -11.12 21.81 28.63
CA SER A 142 -12.04 22.63 29.42
C SER A 142 -11.26 23.63 30.28
N ALA A 143 -11.97 24.54 30.94
CA ALA A 143 -11.36 25.46 31.92
C ALA A 143 -10.85 24.76 33.20
N THR A 144 -11.21 23.48 33.43
CA THR A 144 -10.97 22.77 34.70
C THR A 144 -10.09 21.51 34.57
N ASN A 145 -9.97 20.91 33.38
CA ASN A 145 -9.30 19.62 33.20
C ASN A 145 -7.81 19.68 32.84
N CYS A 146 -7.19 20.87 32.78
CA CYS A 146 -5.80 21.03 32.32
C CYS A 146 -4.78 20.20 33.10
N GLY A 147 -4.98 20.02 34.42
CA GLY A 147 -4.09 19.22 35.27
C GLY A 147 -4.29 17.69 35.18
N THR A 148 -5.35 17.20 34.53
CA THR A 148 -5.72 15.77 34.53
C THR A 148 -5.90 15.19 33.12
N VAL A 149 -6.26 16.00 32.13
CA VAL A 149 -6.57 15.55 30.76
C VAL A 149 -5.37 14.84 30.10
N GLY A 150 -4.14 15.23 30.43
CA GLY A 150 -2.91 14.61 29.91
C GLY A 150 -2.80 13.09 30.13
N GLU A 151 -3.41 12.55 31.19
CA GLU A 151 -3.48 11.09 31.42
C GLU A 151 -4.24 10.32 30.33
N LEU A 152 -5.08 11.02 29.55
CA LEU A 152 -5.95 10.43 28.54
C LEU A 152 -5.26 10.38 27.16
N ALA A 153 -4.08 10.98 26.99
CA ALA A 153 -3.38 11.11 25.72
C ALA A 153 -3.05 9.79 25.01
N GLY A 154 -2.82 8.71 25.77
CA GLY A 154 -2.61 7.37 25.19
C GLY A 154 -3.90 6.66 24.76
N GLN A 155 -5.07 7.12 25.21
CA GLN A 155 -6.39 6.52 24.93
C GLN A 155 -7.19 7.34 23.90
N ALA A 156 -6.85 8.61 23.71
CA ALA A 156 -7.58 9.55 22.86
C ALA A 156 -7.02 9.67 21.44
N ALA A 157 -7.86 10.09 20.49
CA ALA A 157 -7.47 10.58 19.17
C ALA A 157 -6.43 11.72 19.28
N GLY A 158 -6.75 12.70 20.13
CA GLY A 158 -5.97 13.89 20.45
C GLY A 158 -6.76 14.77 21.44
N LEU A 159 -6.23 15.95 21.75
CA LEU A 159 -6.94 17.00 22.47
C LEU A 159 -7.57 17.98 21.47
N LYS A 160 -8.87 18.25 21.57
CA LYS A 160 -9.57 19.30 20.80
C LYS A 160 -9.81 20.52 21.70
N MET A 161 -9.28 21.65 21.30
CA MET A 161 -9.49 22.96 21.93
C MET A 161 -10.45 23.80 21.08
N TYR A 162 -11.44 24.42 21.72
CA TYR A 162 -12.39 25.33 21.08
C TYR A 162 -12.11 26.76 21.54
N LEU A 163 -11.59 27.59 20.63
CA LEU A 163 -11.09 28.92 20.96
C LEU A 163 -12.11 30.03 20.60
N ASN A 164 -12.76 29.90 19.44
CA ASN A 164 -13.85 30.77 18.99
C ASN A 164 -15.23 30.33 19.52
N GLU A 165 -16.26 31.11 19.20
CA GLU A 165 -17.66 30.79 19.53
C GLU A 165 -18.24 29.79 18.54
N THR A 166 -18.65 28.63 19.04
CA THR A 166 -19.36 27.58 18.28
C THR A 166 -20.32 26.83 19.21
N PHE A 167 -21.07 25.87 18.67
CA PHE A 167 -22.16 25.16 19.35
C PHE A 167 -21.61 24.09 20.33
N THR A 168 -20.87 24.53 21.35
CA THR A 168 -20.12 23.70 22.30
C THR A 168 -20.10 24.32 23.69
N THR A 169 -20.07 23.48 24.73
CA THR A 169 -19.85 23.89 26.13
C THR A 169 -18.37 24.06 26.47
N LEU A 170 -17.45 23.81 25.52
CA LEU A 170 -16.01 23.67 25.72
C LEU A 170 -15.17 24.90 25.31
N ARG A 171 -15.78 26.09 25.16
CA ARG A 171 -15.05 27.31 24.78
C ARG A 171 -14.04 27.70 25.86
N LEU A 172 -12.76 27.80 25.49
CA LEU A 172 -11.71 28.31 26.37
C LEU A 172 -11.64 29.84 26.29
N GLY A 173 -12.27 30.55 27.21
CA GLY A 173 -12.40 32.02 27.16
C GLY A 173 -11.13 32.85 27.43
N GLY A 174 -9.97 32.25 27.69
CA GLY A 174 -8.75 32.99 28.08
C GLY A 174 -7.45 32.34 27.60
N ILE A 175 -6.54 33.17 27.07
CA ILE A 175 -5.22 32.78 26.54
C ILE A 175 -4.38 31.98 27.55
N HIS A 176 -4.48 32.28 28.84
CA HIS A 176 -3.78 31.54 29.89
C HIS A 176 -4.20 30.06 29.96
N LEU A 177 -5.46 29.73 29.68
CA LEU A 177 -5.93 28.34 29.54
C LEU A 177 -5.35 27.68 28.30
N TRP A 178 -5.19 28.44 27.21
CA TRP A 178 -4.62 27.91 25.95
C TRP A 178 -3.15 27.56 26.15
N GLN A 179 -2.37 28.47 26.76
CA GLN A 179 -0.97 28.25 27.11
C GLN A 179 -0.80 27.07 28.09
N ALA A 180 -1.67 26.97 29.10
CA ALA A 180 -1.65 25.84 30.04
C ALA A 180 -1.90 24.50 29.33
N HIS A 181 -2.92 24.40 28.47
CA HIS A 181 -3.20 23.18 27.70
C HIS A 181 -2.11 22.83 26.68
N LEU A 182 -1.52 23.81 25.99
CA LEU A 182 -0.39 23.61 25.07
C LEU A 182 0.84 23.01 25.78
N ALA A 183 1.07 23.42 27.04
CA ALA A 183 2.18 22.95 27.87
C ALA A 183 1.89 21.61 28.58
N ALA A 184 0.66 21.39 29.07
CA ALA A 184 0.28 20.21 29.85
C ALA A 184 -0.08 18.98 29.01
N TRP A 185 -0.60 19.16 27.79
CA TRP A 185 -0.89 18.04 26.88
C TRP A 185 0.42 17.44 26.34
N PRO A 186 0.68 16.12 26.43
CA PRO A 186 1.97 15.52 26.08
C PRO A 186 2.43 15.84 24.66
N ARG A 187 3.66 16.38 24.50
CA ARG A 187 4.15 17.10 23.30
C ARG A 187 3.97 16.37 21.96
N ARG A 188 3.95 15.05 21.96
CA ARG A 188 3.84 14.17 20.78
C ARG A 188 2.41 13.65 20.53
N ALA A 189 1.49 13.85 21.47
CA ALA A 189 0.08 13.56 21.27
C ALA A 189 -0.57 14.66 20.40
N PRO A 190 -1.47 14.32 19.46
CA PRO A 190 -2.12 15.28 18.57
C PRO A 190 -2.92 16.33 19.35
N LEU A 191 -2.86 17.58 18.91
CA LEU A 191 -3.61 18.71 19.48
C LEU A 191 -4.25 19.50 18.34
N CYS A 192 -5.58 19.55 18.36
CA CYS A 192 -6.40 20.18 17.34
C CYS A 192 -7.06 21.44 17.87
N VAL A 193 -7.08 22.52 17.08
CA VAL A 193 -7.69 23.80 17.45
C VAL A 193 -8.81 24.17 16.48
N HIS A 194 -10.01 24.43 17.02
CA HIS A 194 -11.02 25.24 16.33
C HIS A 194 -10.64 26.71 16.55
N ALA A 195 -10.01 27.30 15.53
CA ALA A 195 -9.41 28.64 15.58
C ALA A 195 -9.65 29.38 14.25
N GLU A 196 -10.41 30.47 14.28
CA GLU A 196 -10.68 31.35 13.13
C GLU A 196 -9.87 32.66 13.26
N ARG A 197 -9.41 33.21 12.13
CA ARG A 197 -8.84 34.57 12.02
C ARG A 197 -7.74 34.92 13.06
N GLU A 198 -7.92 35.99 13.82
CA GLU A 198 -6.95 36.52 14.80
C GLU A 198 -6.69 35.51 15.94
N THR A 199 -7.68 34.66 16.22
CA THR A 199 -7.55 33.56 17.19
C THR A 199 -6.57 32.50 16.67
N MET A 200 -6.58 32.24 15.36
CA MET A 200 -5.61 31.35 14.73
C MET A 200 -4.19 31.93 14.79
N GLY A 201 -4.00 33.21 14.46
CA GLY A 201 -2.71 33.89 14.61
C GLY A 201 -2.18 33.87 16.05
N THR A 202 -3.07 34.08 17.03
CA THR A 202 -2.74 34.02 18.45
C THR A 202 -2.29 32.62 18.87
N VAL A 203 -3.00 31.56 18.49
CA VAL A 203 -2.61 30.19 18.89
C VAL A 203 -1.39 29.67 18.12
N LEU A 204 -1.14 30.13 16.89
CA LEU A 204 0.10 29.86 16.16
C LEU A 204 1.32 30.49 16.88
N LEU A 205 1.19 31.71 17.38
CA LEU A 205 2.23 32.36 18.19
C LEU A 205 2.48 31.60 19.52
N LEU A 206 1.43 31.20 20.23
CA LEU A 206 1.57 30.42 21.47
C LEU A 206 2.18 29.03 21.21
N ALA A 207 1.82 28.39 20.09
CA ALA A 207 2.40 27.13 19.66
C ALA A 207 3.89 27.27 19.32
N TRP A 208 4.30 28.38 18.69
CA TRP A 208 5.72 28.69 18.46
C TRP A 208 6.47 28.89 19.78
N LEU A 209 5.95 29.75 20.67
CA LEU A 209 6.57 30.08 21.97
C LEU A 209 6.68 28.88 22.93
N THR A 210 5.83 27.86 22.77
CA THR A 210 5.87 26.63 23.56
C THR A 210 6.61 25.46 22.87
N ASP A 211 7.10 25.66 21.64
CA ASP A 211 7.55 24.61 20.72
C ASP A 211 6.56 23.43 20.61
N ARG A 212 5.31 23.74 20.24
CA ARG A 212 4.20 22.79 20.21
C ARG A 212 3.71 22.56 18.79
N ALA A 213 3.71 21.30 18.36
CA ALA A 213 3.02 20.91 17.14
C ALA A 213 1.49 20.98 17.34
N ILE A 214 0.78 21.61 16.40
CA ILE A 214 -0.68 21.79 16.41
C ILE A 214 -1.31 21.48 15.04
N HIS A 215 -2.61 21.15 15.06
CA HIS A 215 -3.44 20.97 13.88
C HIS A 215 -4.60 21.98 13.87
N VAL A 216 -4.68 22.83 12.86
CA VAL A 216 -5.78 23.80 12.69
C VAL A 216 -6.94 23.10 11.98
N CYS A 217 -8.09 23.05 12.65
CA CYS A 217 -9.30 22.46 12.07
C CYS A 217 -9.91 23.33 10.96
N HIS A 218 -10.66 22.68 10.05
CA HIS A 218 -11.61 23.25 9.08
C HIS A 218 -11.23 24.66 8.56
N VAL A 219 -10.06 24.81 7.94
CA VAL A 219 -9.59 26.10 7.41
C VAL A 219 -10.50 26.53 6.25
N ALA A 220 -10.99 27.76 6.29
CA ALA A 220 -12.10 28.21 5.44
C ALA A 220 -11.76 29.44 4.58
N ARG A 221 -10.74 30.23 4.95
CA ARG A 221 -10.49 31.54 4.34
C ARG A 221 -9.10 31.69 3.73
N LYS A 222 -8.98 32.59 2.77
CA LYS A 222 -7.71 33.02 2.16
C LYS A 222 -6.72 33.56 3.19
N GLU A 223 -7.21 34.35 4.15
CA GLU A 223 -6.40 34.89 5.25
C GLU A 223 -5.81 33.78 6.14
N GLU A 224 -6.54 32.69 6.34
CA GLU A 224 -6.15 31.56 7.19
C GLU A 224 -5.13 30.66 6.47
N ILE A 225 -5.42 30.22 5.23
CA ILE A 225 -4.51 29.32 4.51
C ILE A 225 -3.17 29.99 4.17
N LEU A 226 -3.16 31.30 3.89
CA LEU A 226 -1.92 32.05 3.67
C LEU A 226 -1.13 32.28 4.96
N MET A 227 -1.79 32.47 6.11
CA MET A 227 -1.09 32.56 7.39
C MET A 227 -0.46 31.21 7.79
N ILE A 228 -1.16 30.09 7.53
CA ILE A 228 -0.61 28.74 7.73
C ILE A 228 0.56 28.47 6.78
N LYS A 229 0.47 28.89 5.51
CA LYS A 229 1.57 28.81 4.53
C LYS A 229 2.80 29.56 5.04
N ALA A 230 2.63 30.82 5.41
CA ALA A 230 3.67 31.68 5.96
C ALA A 230 4.29 31.14 7.28
N ALA A 231 3.53 30.36 8.05
CA ALA A 231 4.02 29.67 9.25
C ALA A 231 4.84 28.41 8.90
N LYS A 232 4.38 27.58 7.96
CA LYS A 232 5.12 26.41 7.45
C LYS A 232 6.45 26.81 6.80
N GLU A 233 6.44 27.88 6.00
CA GLU A 233 7.65 28.46 5.38
C GLU A 233 8.69 28.94 6.41
N ARG A 234 8.26 29.25 7.64
CA ARG A 234 9.12 29.62 8.78
C ARG A 234 9.49 28.42 9.67
N GLY A 235 9.17 27.20 9.25
CA GLY A 235 9.46 25.97 10.00
C GLY A 235 8.54 25.70 11.20
N LEU A 236 7.42 26.43 11.35
CA LEU A 236 6.47 26.15 12.43
C LEU A 236 5.80 24.79 12.20
N ARG A 237 5.72 23.98 13.26
CA ARG A 237 5.09 22.65 13.25
C ARG A 237 3.55 22.69 13.26
N VAL A 238 2.98 23.42 12.30
CA VAL A 238 1.54 23.50 12.05
C VAL A 238 1.14 22.53 10.93
N THR A 239 -0.01 21.88 11.12
CA THR A 239 -0.76 21.22 10.03
C THR A 239 -2.20 21.72 10.00
N CYS A 240 -2.94 21.47 8.92
CA CYS A 240 -4.35 21.85 8.81
C CYS A 240 -5.19 20.88 7.97
N GLU A 241 -6.50 20.93 8.19
CA GLU A 241 -7.52 20.29 7.36
C GLU A 241 -8.42 21.34 6.69
N VAL A 242 -9.06 20.96 5.58
CA VAL A 242 -10.11 21.76 4.92
C VAL A 242 -11.32 20.88 4.65
N CYS A 243 -12.52 21.44 4.85
CA CYS A 243 -13.78 20.71 4.70
C CYS A 243 -14.37 20.82 3.29
N PRO A 244 -15.08 19.79 2.80
CA PRO A 244 -15.68 19.79 1.45
C PRO A 244 -16.62 20.97 1.23
N HIS A 245 -17.31 21.43 2.27
CA HIS A 245 -18.22 22.57 2.13
C HIS A 245 -17.50 23.90 1.92
N HIS A 246 -16.22 24.06 2.27
CA HIS A 246 -15.42 25.25 1.89
C HIS A 246 -14.72 25.09 0.53
N LEU A 247 -14.60 23.86 0.00
CA LEU A 247 -14.04 23.59 -1.33
C LEU A 247 -15.09 23.55 -2.45
N PHE A 248 -16.35 23.23 -2.12
CA PHE A 248 -17.42 22.96 -3.09
C PHE A 248 -18.70 23.78 -2.86
N LEU A 249 -18.79 24.56 -1.77
CA LEU A 249 -19.85 25.56 -1.53
C LEU A 249 -19.22 26.91 -1.19
N SER A 250 -19.97 27.98 -1.40
CA SER A 250 -19.56 29.36 -1.15
C SER A 250 -20.74 30.20 -0.66
N THR A 251 -20.53 31.48 -0.38
CA THR A 251 -21.63 32.44 -0.15
C THR A 251 -22.61 32.54 -1.33
N ALA A 252 -22.20 32.20 -2.56
CA ALA A 252 -23.09 32.14 -3.73
C ALA A 252 -24.05 30.92 -3.72
N ASP A 253 -23.80 29.92 -2.86
CA ASP A 253 -24.65 28.72 -2.75
C ASP A 253 -25.75 28.84 -1.70
N ILE A 254 -25.78 29.92 -0.91
CA ILE A 254 -26.67 30.06 0.26
C ILE A 254 -28.15 29.82 -0.11
N ASP A 255 -28.63 30.44 -1.19
CA ASP A 255 -30.03 30.28 -1.63
C ASP A 255 -30.32 28.86 -2.13
N ARG A 256 -29.36 28.23 -2.83
CA ARG A 256 -29.45 26.83 -3.30
C ARG A 256 -29.47 25.83 -2.13
N VAL A 257 -28.80 26.15 -1.03
CA VAL A 257 -28.78 25.36 0.22
C VAL A 257 -30.08 25.50 1.03
N GLY A 258 -30.96 26.44 0.68
CA GLY A 258 -32.22 26.71 1.40
C GLY A 258 -32.23 28.04 2.18
N GLY A 259 -31.26 28.92 1.92
CA GLY A 259 -31.16 30.24 2.56
C GLY A 259 -30.28 30.26 3.83
N PRO A 260 -30.17 31.43 4.49
CA PRO A 260 -29.15 31.68 5.51
C PRO A 260 -29.29 30.88 6.81
N GLY A 261 -30.46 30.32 7.11
CA GLY A 261 -30.67 29.42 8.25
C GLY A 261 -30.11 28.02 7.99
N TRP A 262 -30.45 27.43 6.84
CA TRP A 262 -29.90 26.17 6.37
C TRP A 262 -28.38 26.25 6.22
N ALA A 263 -27.88 27.32 5.60
CA ALA A 263 -26.45 27.57 5.39
C ALA A 263 -25.64 27.87 6.67
N GLN A 264 -26.21 27.82 7.88
CA GLN A 264 -25.42 27.96 9.11
C GLN A 264 -24.41 26.81 9.28
N VAL A 265 -23.13 27.18 9.35
CA VAL A 265 -21.96 26.34 9.65
C VAL A 265 -20.89 27.20 10.33
N ARG A 266 -19.91 26.61 11.03
CA ARG A 266 -18.78 27.33 11.68
C ARG A 266 -17.46 26.57 11.46
N PRO A 267 -16.50 27.10 10.70
CA PRO A 267 -16.48 28.43 10.08
C PRO A 267 -17.58 28.60 9.02
N VAL A 268 -18.10 29.82 8.89
CA VAL A 268 -19.16 30.15 7.91
C VAL A 268 -18.73 29.84 6.48
N LEU A 269 -19.69 29.65 5.56
CA LEU A 269 -19.38 29.50 4.14
C LEU A 269 -18.53 30.68 3.65
N CYS A 270 -17.46 30.34 2.95
CA CYS A 270 -16.43 31.25 2.47
C CYS A 270 -16.88 31.98 1.19
N SER A 271 -16.22 33.09 0.84
CA SER A 271 -16.50 33.73 -0.45
C SER A 271 -15.99 32.88 -1.62
N PRO A 272 -16.40 33.14 -2.88
CA PRO A 272 -15.80 32.49 -4.05
C PRO A 272 -14.29 32.71 -4.16
N GLU A 273 -13.79 33.87 -3.74
CA GLU A 273 -12.37 34.22 -3.72
C GLU A 273 -11.58 33.48 -2.62
N ASP A 274 -12.21 33.26 -1.46
CA ASP A 274 -11.68 32.38 -0.40
C ASP A 274 -11.63 30.92 -0.89
N GLN A 275 -12.73 30.41 -1.47
CA GLN A 275 -12.80 29.06 -2.02
C GLN A 275 -11.70 28.85 -3.06
N GLN A 276 -11.52 29.78 -4.00
CA GLN A 276 -10.47 29.69 -5.00
C GLN A 276 -9.08 29.70 -4.34
N ALA A 277 -8.84 30.54 -3.32
CA ALA A 277 -7.55 30.56 -2.61
C ALA A 277 -7.23 29.25 -1.87
N LEU A 278 -8.25 28.49 -1.40
CA LEU A 278 -8.06 27.14 -0.86
C LEU A 278 -7.63 26.14 -1.95
N TRP A 279 -8.19 26.25 -3.16
CA TRP A 279 -7.77 25.44 -4.32
C TRP A 279 -6.37 25.83 -4.83
N ASP A 280 -6.04 27.12 -4.87
CA ASP A 280 -4.73 27.63 -5.29
C ASP A 280 -3.60 27.23 -4.31
N ASN A 281 -3.94 26.98 -3.04
CA ASN A 281 -3.01 26.56 -1.98
C ASN A 281 -3.26 25.11 -1.53
N LEU A 282 -3.70 24.25 -2.46
CA LEU A 282 -3.95 22.83 -2.23
C LEU A 282 -2.68 22.07 -1.78
N ASP A 283 -1.48 22.59 -2.05
CA ASP A 283 -0.21 22.13 -1.50
C ASP A 283 -0.13 22.28 0.04
N VAL A 284 -0.65 23.39 0.57
CA VAL A 284 -0.57 23.76 1.99
C VAL A 284 -1.50 22.90 2.86
N ILE A 285 -2.65 22.49 2.33
CA ILE A 285 -3.67 21.69 3.05
C ILE A 285 -3.13 20.28 3.35
N ASP A 286 -3.01 19.87 4.61
CA ASP A 286 -2.52 18.50 4.91
C ASP A 286 -3.63 17.45 4.80
N VAL A 287 -4.85 17.79 5.22
CA VAL A 287 -5.94 16.82 5.42
C VAL A 287 -7.26 17.28 4.78
N PHE A 288 -8.05 16.32 4.30
CA PHE A 288 -9.49 16.52 4.09
C PHE A 288 -10.27 15.84 5.21
N ALA A 289 -11.22 16.54 5.81
CA ALA A 289 -12.10 16.03 6.87
C ALA A 289 -13.50 16.63 6.69
N THR A 290 -14.56 15.92 7.04
CA THR A 290 -15.92 16.43 6.70
C THR A 290 -16.36 17.63 7.54
N ASP A 291 -15.90 17.70 8.79
CA ASP A 291 -16.66 18.33 9.87
C ASP A 291 -18.14 17.94 9.78
N HIS A 292 -18.39 16.62 9.76
CA HIS A 292 -19.74 16.07 9.72
C HIS A 292 -20.44 16.40 11.04
N ALA A 293 -21.20 17.48 11.00
CA ALA A 293 -21.95 18.07 12.09
C ALA A 293 -23.46 17.91 11.83
N PRO A 294 -24.00 16.69 11.95
CA PRO A 294 -25.39 16.38 11.62
C PRO A 294 -26.36 17.08 12.59
N HIS A 295 -27.45 17.56 12.02
CA HIS A 295 -28.57 18.23 12.67
C HIS A 295 -29.82 17.84 11.91
N THR A 296 -30.93 17.59 12.60
CA THR A 296 -32.18 17.21 11.93
C THR A 296 -32.75 18.41 11.16
N ARG A 297 -33.62 18.14 10.20
CA ARG A 297 -34.27 19.16 9.37
C ARG A 297 -35.00 20.21 10.22
N GLU A 298 -35.74 19.75 11.23
CA GLU A 298 -36.55 20.57 12.14
C GLU A 298 -35.68 21.53 12.97
N GLU A 299 -34.45 21.12 13.31
CA GLU A 299 -33.48 21.99 13.97
C GLU A 299 -32.96 23.08 13.03
N LYS A 300 -32.73 22.75 11.74
CA LYS A 300 -32.24 23.69 10.70
C LYS A 300 -33.33 24.63 10.18
N GLU A 301 -34.59 24.24 10.28
CA GLU A 301 -35.78 25.07 10.00
C GLU A 301 -36.22 25.92 11.22
N SER A 302 -35.60 25.73 12.39
CA SER A 302 -35.94 26.46 13.62
C SER A 302 -35.49 27.93 13.62
N ALA A 303 -36.05 28.73 14.53
CA ALA A 303 -35.73 30.17 14.65
C ALA A 303 -34.28 30.48 15.07
N ASN A 304 -33.56 29.51 15.65
CA ASN A 304 -32.13 29.62 16.00
C ASN A 304 -31.38 28.41 15.43
N PRO A 305 -31.21 28.33 14.09
CA PRO A 305 -30.76 27.11 13.44
C PRO A 305 -29.29 26.82 13.74
N PRO A 306 -28.94 25.61 14.21
CA PRO A 306 -27.59 25.32 14.67
C PRO A 306 -26.60 25.23 13.50
N PRO A 307 -25.33 25.60 13.73
CA PRO A 307 -24.29 25.50 12.71
C PRO A 307 -23.83 24.04 12.54
N GLY A 308 -23.76 23.58 11.29
CA GLY A 308 -23.24 22.26 10.94
C GLY A 308 -23.90 21.66 9.71
N PHE A 309 -23.14 20.81 9.00
CA PHE A 309 -23.55 20.08 7.80
C PHE A 309 -23.23 18.58 7.90
N PRO A 310 -24.09 17.68 7.42
CA PRO A 310 -23.74 16.27 7.26
C PRO A 310 -22.88 16.06 5.98
N GLY A 311 -21.61 15.66 6.14
CA GLY A 311 -20.66 15.49 5.02
C GLY A 311 -20.21 14.05 4.67
N LEU A 312 -20.41 13.06 5.54
CA LEU A 312 -19.81 11.72 5.39
C LEU A 312 -20.13 11.01 4.07
N GLU A 313 -21.40 11.00 3.66
CA GLU A 313 -21.82 10.31 2.43
C GLU A 313 -21.43 11.04 1.13
N THR A 314 -20.97 12.31 1.21
CA THR A 314 -20.71 13.16 0.03
C THR A 314 -19.24 13.48 -0.21
N ILE A 315 -18.36 13.43 0.81
CA ILE A 315 -16.94 13.84 0.68
C ILE A 315 -16.18 13.11 -0.42
N LEU A 316 -16.17 11.77 -0.42
CA LEU A 316 -15.40 11.03 -1.42
C LEU A 316 -15.98 11.22 -2.84
N PRO A 317 -17.30 11.15 -3.09
CA PRO A 317 -17.88 11.53 -4.38
C PRO A 317 -17.50 12.94 -4.87
N LEU A 318 -17.51 13.95 -3.99
CA LEU A 318 -17.11 15.32 -4.34
C LEU A 318 -15.63 15.39 -4.74
N LEU A 319 -14.75 14.70 -4.00
CA LEU A 319 -13.32 14.64 -4.29
C LEU A 319 -13.02 13.80 -5.55
N LEU A 320 -13.71 12.69 -5.80
CA LEU A 320 -13.61 11.91 -7.04
C LEU A 320 -14.06 12.73 -8.25
N ASN A 321 -15.11 13.54 -8.10
CA ASN A 321 -15.55 14.47 -9.12
C ASN A 321 -14.50 15.56 -9.40
N ALA A 322 -13.85 16.10 -8.36
CA ALA A 322 -12.72 17.02 -8.54
C ALA A 322 -11.51 16.36 -9.24
N VAL A 323 -11.28 15.06 -9.03
CA VAL A 323 -10.27 14.27 -9.78
C VAL A 323 -10.68 14.11 -11.25
N ASN A 324 -11.93 13.76 -11.53
CA ASN A 324 -12.47 13.70 -12.89
C ASN A 324 -12.42 15.06 -13.63
N GLN A 325 -12.49 16.17 -12.89
CA GLN A 325 -12.34 17.54 -13.39
C GLN A 325 -10.86 18.01 -13.48
N GLY A 326 -9.89 17.18 -13.10
CA GLY A 326 -8.46 17.54 -13.12
C GLY A 326 -8.01 18.54 -12.04
N ARG A 327 -8.90 18.91 -11.10
CA ARG A 327 -8.60 19.85 -9.99
C ARG A 327 -7.81 19.19 -8.85
N LEU A 328 -7.81 17.87 -8.80
CA LEU A 328 -7.18 17.04 -7.77
C LEU A 328 -6.58 15.79 -8.45
N THR A 329 -5.46 15.26 -7.94
CA THR A 329 -4.96 13.94 -8.38
C THR A 329 -5.34 12.85 -7.39
N VAL A 330 -5.45 11.60 -7.87
CA VAL A 330 -5.70 10.42 -7.00
C VAL A 330 -4.64 10.30 -5.90
N GLU A 331 -3.39 10.65 -6.19
CA GLU A 331 -2.30 10.60 -5.20
C GLU A 331 -2.42 11.73 -4.16
N GLN A 332 -2.84 12.95 -4.54
CA GLN A 332 -3.17 14.00 -3.56
C GLN A 332 -4.39 13.62 -2.69
N LEU A 333 -5.40 12.95 -3.27
CA LEU A 333 -6.54 12.41 -2.53
C LEU A 333 -6.09 11.37 -1.49
N ILE A 334 -5.28 10.38 -1.88
CA ILE A 334 -4.72 9.38 -0.97
C ILE A 334 -3.79 10.02 0.07
N LEU A 335 -2.99 11.01 -0.30
CA LEU A 335 -2.12 11.73 0.62
C LEU A 335 -2.93 12.45 1.69
N LYS A 336 -3.96 13.23 1.31
CA LYS A 336 -4.70 14.11 2.22
C LYS A 336 -5.83 13.42 2.97
N PHE A 337 -6.39 12.33 2.45
CA PHE A 337 -7.54 11.63 3.06
C PHE A 337 -7.20 10.21 3.59
N HIS A 338 -5.92 9.80 3.53
CA HIS A 338 -5.45 8.56 4.16
C HIS A 338 -4.06 8.69 4.81
N ARG A 339 -3.01 9.06 4.06
CA ARG A 339 -1.62 9.02 4.59
C ARG A 339 -1.32 10.12 5.61
N ASN A 340 -1.70 11.37 5.35
CA ASN A 340 -1.54 12.47 6.31
C ASN A 340 -2.37 12.28 7.59
N PRO A 341 -3.66 11.87 7.53
CA PRO A 341 -4.41 11.44 8.71
C PRO A 341 -3.63 10.45 9.59
N LYS A 342 -3.09 9.38 9.02
CA LYS A 342 -2.30 8.37 9.79
C LYS A 342 -1.04 8.96 10.41
N ARG A 343 -0.30 9.78 9.67
CA ARG A 343 0.94 10.42 10.13
C ARG A 343 0.71 11.48 11.21
N ILE A 344 -0.35 12.27 11.10
CA ILE A 344 -0.65 13.39 12.01
C ILE A 344 -1.28 12.89 13.31
N PHE A 345 -2.13 11.86 13.22
CA PHE A 345 -2.86 11.31 14.37
C PHE A 345 -2.28 10.01 14.92
N ASN A 346 -1.10 9.57 14.45
CA ASN A 346 -0.43 8.33 14.85
C ASN A 346 -1.39 7.12 14.79
N LEU A 347 -2.01 6.88 13.62
CA LEU A 347 -3.04 5.85 13.44
C LEU A 347 -2.48 4.60 12.76
N PRO A 348 -2.90 3.39 13.17
CA PRO A 348 -2.39 2.13 12.63
C PRO A 348 -2.91 1.83 11.21
N ASP A 349 -2.26 0.87 10.55
CA ASP A 349 -2.78 0.25 9.34
C ASP A 349 -3.99 -0.63 9.65
N GLN A 350 -5.10 -0.42 8.94
CA GLN A 350 -6.23 -1.34 8.94
C GLN A 350 -5.89 -2.50 7.97
N PRO A 351 -5.66 -3.74 8.44
CA PRO A 351 -5.30 -4.85 7.56
C PRO A 351 -6.44 -5.14 6.59
N ASN A 352 -6.14 -5.65 5.39
CA ASN A 352 -7.13 -6.11 4.39
C ASN A 352 -8.29 -5.11 4.13
N THR A 353 -8.03 -3.80 4.20
CA THR A 353 -9.04 -2.74 4.18
C THR A 353 -8.89 -1.86 2.96
N TYR A 354 -9.97 -1.65 2.20
CA TYR A 354 -9.96 -0.91 0.94
C TYR A 354 -11.35 -0.45 0.49
N VAL A 355 -11.37 0.50 -0.45
CA VAL A 355 -12.56 1.01 -1.13
C VAL A 355 -12.46 0.67 -2.61
N GLU A 356 -13.56 0.29 -3.23
CA GLU A 356 -13.70 0.20 -4.68
C GLU A 356 -14.67 1.27 -5.16
N VAL A 357 -14.18 2.10 -6.08
CA VAL A 357 -14.93 3.21 -6.64
C VAL A 357 -15.07 3.05 -8.16
N ASP A 358 -16.24 3.41 -8.67
CA ASP A 358 -16.45 3.61 -10.09
C ASP A 358 -16.14 5.09 -10.40
N PHE A 359 -15.10 5.33 -11.21
CA PHE A 359 -14.73 6.69 -11.63
C PHE A 359 -15.64 7.20 -12.77
N ASP A 360 -16.37 6.32 -13.45
CA ASP A 360 -17.16 6.64 -14.64
C ASP A 360 -18.67 6.79 -14.39
N GLU A 361 -19.20 6.34 -13.25
CA GLU A 361 -20.62 6.56 -12.91
C GLU A 361 -20.94 8.04 -12.62
N GLU A 362 -21.87 8.60 -13.40
CA GLU A 362 -22.48 9.91 -13.16
C GLU A 362 -23.81 9.77 -12.41
N TRP A 363 -24.02 10.61 -11.41
CA TRP A 363 -25.23 10.64 -10.59
C TRP A 363 -25.49 12.04 -10.01
N ILE A 364 -26.62 12.23 -9.34
CA ILE A 364 -27.01 13.48 -8.68
C ILE A 364 -27.21 13.20 -7.18
N ILE A 365 -26.67 14.07 -6.32
CA ILE A 365 -26.84 13.93 -4.87
C ILE A 365 -28.33 14.09 -4.49
N PRO A 366 -28.95 13.08 -3.85
CA PRO A 366 -30.35 13.14 -3.43
C PRO A 366 -30.58 14.19 -2.34
N GLU A 367 -31.83 14.61 -2.14
CA GLU A 367 -32.19 15.55 -1.05
C GLU A 367 -31.83 14.94 0.32
N ARG A 368 -32.04 13.63 0.47
CA ARG A 368 -31.84 12.90 1.72
C ARG A 368 -30.72 11.87 1.57
N PRO A 369 -29.69 11.89 2.44
CA PRO A 369 -28.70 10.81 2.54
C PRO A 369 -29.35 9.50 3.02
N ALA A 370 -28.67 8.38 2.78
CA ALA A 370 -29.20 7.04 3.02
C ALA A 370 -29.00 6.54 4.46
N HIS A 371 -28.02 7.07 5.20
CA HIS A 371 -27.65 6.55 6.52
C HIS A 371 -27.59 7.59 7.63
N SER A 372 -27.18 8.83 7.33
CA SER A 372 -27.15 9.92 8.32
C SER A 372 -28.56 10.34 8.75
N LYS A 373 -28.81 10.37 10.07
CA LYS A 373 -30.08 10.80 10.68
C LYS A 373 -30.38 12.29 10.52
N ALA A 374 -29.45 13.09 9.99
CA ALA A 374 -29.74 14.45 9.56
C ALA A 374 -30.88 14.46 8.51
N HIS A 375 -30.93 13.46 7.62
CA HIS A 375 -31.93 13.33 6.55
C HIS A 375 -32.02 14.52 5.56
N TRP A 376 -30.97 15.33 5.47
CA TRP A 376 -30.77 16.36 4.44
C TRP A 376 -29.28 16.46 4.06
N THR A 377 -28.93 17.20 3.01
CA THR A 377 -27.53 17.56 2.69
C THR A 377 -27.43 18.87 1.89
N PRO A 378 -26.46 19.77 2.17
CA PRO A 378 -26.29 21.03 1.42
C PRO A 378 -25.77 20.82 -0.02
N PHE A 379 -25.27 19.61 -0.31
CA PHE A 379 -24.79 19.22 -1.63
C PHE A 379 -25.91 18.68 -2.55
N HIS A 380 -27.17 18.70 -2.10
CA HIS A 380 -28.32 18.26 -2.88
C HIS A 380 -28.36 18.92 -4.28
N GLY A 381 -28.72 18.12 -5.29
CA GLY A 381 -28.88 18.58 -6.67
C GLY A 381 -27.58 18.71 -7.46
N MET A 382 -26.42 18.60 -6.81
CA MET A 382 -25.13 18.58 -7.50
C MET A 382 -24.99 17.27 -8.30
N ARG A 383 -24.74 17.39 -9.61
CA ARG A 383 -24.36 16.27 -10.49
C ARG A 383 -22.86 16.02 -10.33
N LEU A 384 -22.50 14.78 -10.00
CA LEU A 384 -21.12 14.34 -9.81
C LEU A 384 -20.78 13.16 -10.72
N LYS A 385 -19.49 13.06 -11.08
CA LYS A 385 -18.91 11.88 -11.71
C LYS A 385 -17.93 11.20 -10.75
N GLY A 386 -18.24 9.96 -10.38
CA GLY A 386 -17.49 9.18 -9.39
C GLY A 386 -18.37 8.71 -8.23
N ARG A 387 -18.34 7.42 -7.88
CA ARG A 387 -19.17 6.83 -6.82
C ARG A 387 -18.48 5.69 -6.09
N VAL A 388 -18.78 5.54 -4.79
CA VAL A 388 -18.38 4.39 -3.96
C VAL A 388 -19.27 3.20 -4.30
N HIS A 389 -18.67 2.06 -4.64
CA HIS A 389 -19.40 0.83 -5.02
C HIS A 389 -19.27 -0.24 -3.94
N ARG A 390 -18.08 -0.42 -3.35
CA ARG A 390 -17.83 -1.38 -2.26
C ARG A 390 -16.82 -0.84 -1.26
N VAL A 391 -16.99 -1.17 0.01
CA VAL A 391 -15.97 -1.03 1.06
C VAL A 391 -15.74 -2.38 1.72
N VAL A 392 -14.47 -2.75 1.86
CA VAL A 392 -14.01 -3.91 2.62
C VAL A 392 -13.20 -3.41 3.81
N LEU A 393 -13.54 -3.87 5.01
CA LEU A 393 -12.93 -3.49 6.28
C LEU A 393 -12.46 -4.74 7.03
N ARG A 394 -11.16 -4.80 7.32
CA ARG A 394 -10.51 -5.92 8.01
C ARG A 394 -10.78 -7.29 7.37
N GLY A 395 -10.96 -7.31 6.04
CA GLY A 395 -11.26 -8.48 5.22
C GLY A 395 -12.74 -8.73 4.95
N GLU A 396 -13.64 -8.12 5.72
CA GLU A 396 -15.10 -8.29 5.56
C GLU A 396 -15.71 -7.19 4.69
N THR A 397 -16.67 -7.54 3.84
CA THR A 397 -17.39 -6.56 3.02
C THR A 397 -18.36 -5.76 3.88
N ALA A 398 -18.04 -4.50 4.13
CA ALA A 398 -18.75 -3.63 5.08
C ALA A 398 -19.86 -2.78 4.41
N TYR A 399 -19.74 -2.49 3.12
CA TYR A 399 -20.73 -1.77 2.31
C TYR A 399 -20.70 -2.22 0.85
N VAL A 400 -21.86 -2.35 0.20
CA VAL A 400 -22.02 -2.53 -1.26
C VAL A 400 -23.26 -1.79 -1.74
N ASP A 401 -23.16 -1.01 -2.82
CA ASP A 401 -24.30 -0.48 -3.61
C ASP A 401 -25.45 0.14 -2.81
N GLY A 402 -25.13 0.96 -1.80
CA GLY A 402 -26.12 1.62 -0.92
C GLY A 402 -26.55 0.81 0.31
N VAL A 403 -26.01 -0.39 0.51
CA VAL A 403 -26.31 -1.26 1.65
C VAL A 403 -25.07 -1.41 2.53
N VAL A 404 -25.18 -0.98 3.79
CA VAL A 404 -24.17 -1.26 4.82
C VAL A 404 -24.42 -2.65 5.41
N LEU A 405 -23.43 -3.53 5.30
CA LEU A 405 -23.45 -4.93 5.74
C LEU A 405 -22.76 -5.13 7.10
N ALA A 406 -21.83 -4.23 7.48
CA ALA A 406 -21.21 -4.27 8.80
C ALA A 406 -22.23 -3.96 9.91
N ASN A 407 -22.38 -4.86 10.88
CA ASN A 407 -23.27 -4.69 12.02
C ASN A 407 -22.76 -3.62 13.02
N PRO A 408 -23.64 -3.01 13.84
CA PRO A 408 -23.20 -2.18 14.96
C PRO A 408 -22.28 -2.98 15.90
N GLY A 409 -21.19 -2.35 16.34
CA GLY A 409 -20.14 -2.99 17.15
C GLY A 409 -19.13 -3.83 16.35
N PHE A 410 -19.19 -3.83 15.01
CA PHE A 410 -18.12 -4.39 14.18
C PHE A 410 -16.84 -3.53 14.22
N GLY A 411 -16.99 -2.21 14.34
CA GLY A 411 -15.90 -1.23 14.37
C GLY A 411 -15.14 -1.24 15.70
N GLN A 412 -13.81 -1.05 15.64
CA GLN A 412 -12.93 -1.15 16.79
C GLN A 412 -12.25 0.19 17.13
N ASN A 413 -12.01 0.43 18.43
CA ASN A 413 -11.18 1.54 18.88
C ASN A 413 -9.70 1.27 18.51
N VAL A 414 -9.13 2.05 17.61
CA VAL A 414 -7.76 1.86 17.12
C VAL A 414 -6.68 2.25 18.15
N ARG A 415 -7.07 2.89 19.26
CA ARG A 415 -6.17 3.15 20.41
C ARG A 415 -6.01 1.93 21.34
N ASP A 416 -6.93 0.96 21.28
CA ASP A 416 -6.83 -0.28 22.07
C ASP A 416 -6.05 -1.39 21.32
N TRP A 417 -5.68 -1.15 20.05
CA TRP A 417 -4.90 -2.08 19.24
C TRP A 417 -3.47 -2.23 19.81
N PRO A 418 -2.90 -3.45 19.80
CA PRO A 418 -1.61 -3.71 20.43
C PRO A 418 -0.48 -2.96 19.72
N VAL A 419 0.03 -1.91 20.37
CA VAL A 419 1.26 -1.24 19.94
C VAL A 419 2.38 -2.26 19.91
N ARG A 420 2.96 -2.43 18.72
CA ARG A 420 3.99 -3.42 18.45
C ARG A 420 5.22 -3.12 19.31
N LYS A 421 5.35 -3.82 20.44
CA LYS A 421 6.42 -3.61 21.43
C LYS A 421 7.78 -3.67 20.73
N LEU A 422 8.45 -2.52 20.63
CA LEU A 422 9.90 -2.47 20.56
C LEU A 422 10.39 -3.03 21.89
N LEU A 423 10.73 -4.33 21.90
CA LEU A 423 11.28 -4.97 23.08
C LEU A 423 12.62 -4.28 23.40
N PRO A 424 12.79 -3.66 24.58
CA PRO A 424 14.09 -3.18 24.98
C PRO A 424 15.04 -4.38 25.01
N TYR A 425 16.23 -4.20 24.43
CA TYR A 425 17.22 -5.27 24.36
C TYR A 425 17.58 -5.68 25.79
N SER A 426 17.23 -6.89 26.20
CA SER A 426 17.56 -7.38 27.53
C SER A 426 19.07 -7.53 27.62
N THR A 427 19.73 -6.58 28.29
CA THR A 427 21.17 -6.61 28.55
C THR A 427 21.43 -7.70 29.59
N GLY A 428 21.50 -8.95 29.12
CA GLY A 428 21.80 -10.11 29.92
C GLY A 428 23.10 -9.92 30.68
N THR A 429 22.99 -9.73 31.99
CA THR A 429 24.12 -9.45 32.89
C THR A 429 24.98 -10.70 33.09
N SER A 430 25.84 -10.98 32.11
CA SER A 430 26.99 -11.87 32.32
C SER A 430 28.08 -11.09 33.04
N ALA A 431 28.37 -11.44 34.29
CA ALA A 431 29.32 -10.72 35.11
C ALA A 431 30.77 -10.99 34.67
N VAL A 432 31.52 -9.92 34.39
CA VAL A 432 32.97 -9.95 34.16
C VAL A 432 33.62 -8.93 35.12
N PRO A 433 34.70 -9.26 35.85
CA PRO A 433 35.34 -8.33 36.78
C PRO A 433 35.99 -7.13 36.08
N PRO A 434 36.15 -5.99 36.77
CA PRO A 434 36.71 -4.78 36.17
C PRO A 434 38.23 -4.85 36.02
N ALA A 435 38.74 -4.31 34.91
CA ALA A 435 40.14 -3.92 34.75
C ALA A 435 40.22 -2.39 34.69
N HIS A 436 41.05 -1.79 35.55
CA HIS A 436 41.20 -0.33 35.62
C HIS A 436 42.18 0.19 34.56
N THR A 437 41.82 1.29 33.90
CA THR A 437 42.79 2.35 33.59
C THR A 437 42.11 3.71 33.48
N THR A 438 42.70 4.74 34.08
CA THR A 438 42.15 6.10 34.16
C THR A 438 43.08 7.09 33.48
N ILE A 439 42.64 7.78 32.42
CA ILE A 439 43.31 8.97 31.86
C ILE A 439 42.23 10.02 31.56
N THR A 440 42.56 11.31 31.74
CA THR A 440 41.60 12.40 31.94
C THR A 440 41.61 13.45 30.83
N SER A 441 40.41 13.83 30.36
CA SER A 441 40.05 15.19 29.90
C SER A 441 40.74 15.72 28.61
N PRO A 442 40.30 16.86 28.02
CA PRO A 442 39.22 17.77 28.41
C PRO A 442 38.10 17.93 27.37
N GLU A 443 37.08 18.71 27.75
CA GLU A 443 35.92 19.08 26.93
C GLU A 443 36.27 19.95 25.71
N ARG A 444 35.42 19.92 24.68
CA ARG A 444 35.28 21.02 23.72
C ARG A 444 33.88 21.04 23.10
N HIS A 445 33.08 22.04 23.44
CA HIS A 445 31.77 22.27 22.81
C HIS A 445 31.93 22.74 21.35
N LEU A 446 31.04 22.27 20.46
CA LEU A 446 30.45 22.97 19.28
C LEU A 446 29.59 21.97 18.46
N PRO A 447 28.62 22.42 17.64
CA PRO A 447 27.23 22.55 18.08
C PRO A 447 26.28 21.47 17.52
N ALA A 448 25.23 21.14 18.28
CA ALA A 448 24.22 20.17 17.88
C ALA A 448 23.14 20.80 16.97
N HIS A 449 23.14 20.47 15.68
CA HIS A 449 22.04 20.79 14.76
C HIS A 449 21.85 19.71 13.68
N LEU A 450 20.58 19.46 13.34
CA LEU A 450 20.07 18.70 12.18
C LEU A 450 20.27 17.16 12.18
N GLU A 451 19.53 16.45 13.04
CA GLU A 451 18.93 15.12 12.77
C GLU A 451 17.72 14.89 13.71
N PRO A 452 16.46 15.19 13.31
CA PRO A 452 15.30 15.14 14.22
C PRO A 452 14.32 13.97 14.00
N GLU A 453 14.46 13.15 12.96
CA GLU A 453 13.34 12.32 12.47
C GLU A 453 13.07 11.03 13.26
N LEU A 454 14.07 10.45 13.95
CA LEU A 454 13.91 9.18 14.69
C LEU A 454 13.58 9.35 16.17
N GLU A 455 14.12 10.36 16.86
CA GLU A 455 13.85 10.57 18.29
C GLU A 455 12.39 10.94 18.58
N MET A 456 11.65 11.43 17.57
CA MET A 456 10.28 11.95 17.71
C MET A 456 9.21 10.90 18.08
N ASN A 457 9.46 9.59 17.98
CA ASN A 457 8.41 8.58 18.18
C ASN A 457 8.32 8.02 19.63
N ASP A 458 9.48 7.80 20.26
CA ASP A 458 9.63 6.91 21.43
C ASP A 458 8.72 7.22 22.65
N GLU A 459 8.58 8.49 23.05
CA GLU A 459 7.78 8.89 24.21
C GLU A 459 6.27 8.71 23.99
N PHE A 460 5.75 8.88 22.76
CA PHE A 460 4.33 8.60 22.49
C PHE A 460 4.07 7.09 22.44
N ILE A 461 5.01 6.32 21.90
CA ILE A 461 4.97 4.85 21.97
C ILE A 461 4.94 4.37 23.43
N ARG A 462 5.74 4.98 24.33
CA ARG A 462 5.68 4.70 25.78
C ARG A 462 4.32 5.06 26.40
N LEU A 463 3.71 6.18 26.04
CA LEU A 463 2.36 6.57 26.50
C LEU A 463 1.28 5.59 26.06
N LEU A 464 1.31 5.12 24.80
CA LEU A 464 0.36 4.11 24.30
C LEU A 464 0.58 2.75 24.99
N ILE A 465 1.84 2.34 25.21
CA ILE A 465 2.17 1.11 25.95
C ILE A 465 1.66 1.17 27.40
N ALA A 466 1.80 2.33 28.07
CA ALA A 466 1.28 2.54 29.42
C ALA A 466 -0.26 2.58 29.49
N ALA A 467 -0.93 2.98 28.40
CA ALA A 467 -2.39 2.94 28.31
C ALA A 467 -2.95 1.52 28.09
N SER A 468 -2.17 0.63 27.48
CA SER A 468 -2.59 -0.71 27.03
C SER A 468 -3.15 -1.60 28.15
N PRO A 469 -4.23 -2.37 27.90
CA PRO A 469 -4.79 -3.30 28.89
C PRO A 469 -3.79 -4.30 29.47
N GLU A 470 -2.81 -4.75 28.68
CA GLU A 470 -1.78 -5.70 29.14
C GLU A 470 -0.94 -5.15 30.31
N ALA A 471 -0.67 -3.84 30.33
CA ALA A 471 0.14 -3.19 31.37
C ALA A 471 -0.59 -3.18 32.73
N LYS A 472 -1.92 -3.15 32.73
CA LYS A 472 -2.75 -3.16 33.95
C LYS A 472 -2.96 -4.57 34.52
N ALA A 473 -2.70 -5.62 33.74
CA ALA A 473 -2.91 -7.01 34.13
C ALA A 473 -1.77 -7.62 34.97
N GLN A 474 -0.62 -6.96 35.11
CA GLN A 474 0.52 -7.50 35.88
C GLN A 474 0.40 -7.35 37.41
N ALA A 475 -0.74 -6.89 37.93
CA ALA A 475 -0.94 -6.59 39.35
C ALA A 475 -1.79 -7.62 40.15
N THR A 476 -2.20 -8.75 39.54
CA THR A 476 -2.68 -9.92 40.31
C THR A 476 -2.62 -11.23 39.50
N LEU A 477 -2.15 -12.31 40.13
CA LEU A 477 -2.42 -13.71 39.77
C LEU A 477 -3.64 -14.17 40.60
N PRO A 478 -4.52 -15.09 40.12
CA PRO A 478 -4.08 -16.40 39.60
C PRO A 478 -4.90 -17.05 38.45
N THR A 479 -4.34 -18.15 37.92
CA THR A 479 -5.01 -19.33 37.27
C THR A 479 -5.94 -19.16 36.06
N LYS A 480 -5.62 -19.90 34.98
CA LYS A 480 -6.50 -20.17 33.82
C LYS A 480 -7.75 -20.99 34.21
N PRO A 481 -8.84 -20.87 33.43
CA PRO A 481 -9.26 -22.02 32.61
C PRO A 481 -9.31 -21.70 31.10
N THR A 482 -9.59 -22.72 30.29
CA THR A 482 -9.51 -22.68 28.82
C THR A 482 -10.89 -22.75 28.17
N THR A 483 -11.27 -21.73 27.38
CA THR A 483 -12.46 -21.77 26.49
C THR A 483 -12.21 -21.02 25.19
N THR A 484 -12.60 -21.61 24.07
CA THR A 484 -12.64 -20.98 22.74
C THR A 484 -14.05 -20.45 22.46
N PRO A 485 -14.24 -19.18 22.05
CA PRO A 485 -15.56 -18.64 21.72
C PRO A 485 -16.00 -19.06 20.31
N THR A 486 -16.85 -20.08 20.22
CA THR A 486 -17.60 -20.39 19.00
C THR A 486 -18.81 -19.46 18.89
N VAL A 487 -18.91 -18.66 17.83
CA VAL A 487 -20.06 -17.77 17.60
C VAL A 487 -21.02 -18.38 16.59
N HIS A 488 -22.29 -18.49 16.94
CA HIS A 488 -23.34 -19.05 16.09
C HIS A 488 -23.98 -17.98 15.19
N PHE A 489 -24.33 -18.37 13.95
CA PHE A 489 -25.23 -17.60 13.10
C PHE A 489 -26.68 -17.83 13.52
N GLY A 490 -27.44 -16.75 13.72
CA GLY A 490 -28.89 -16.79 13.98
C GLY A 490 -29.71 -16.47 12.73
N ALA A 491 -30.75 -17.26 12.48
CA ALA A 491 -31.72 -17.03 11.40
C ALA A 491 -32.82 -16.03 11.83
N PRO A 492 -33.46 -15.30 10.89
CA PRO A 492 -34.49 -14.30 11.20
C PRO A 492 -35.80 -14.92 11.71
N VAL A 493 -36.52 -14.14 12.53
CA VAL A 493 -37.79 -14.54 13.16
C VAL A 493 -39.00 -14.14 12.32
N THR A 494 -39.93 -15.07 12.11
CA THR A 494 -41.32 -14.81 11.69
C THR A 494 -42.29 -15.62 12.56
N PRO A 495 -43.54 -15.14 12.78
CA PRO A 495 -44.41 -15.65 13.85
C PRO A 495 -45.11 -16.98 13.51
N ALA A 496 -45.46 -17.73 14.55
CA ALA A 496 -46.02 -19.08 14.45
C ALA A 496 -47.51 -19.17 14.85
N MET A 497 -48.21 -20.16 14.27
CA MET A 497 -49.41 -20.82 14.83
C MET A 497 -49.41 -22.32 14.43
N PRO A 498 -50.10 -23.21 15.17
CA PRO A 498 -49.87 -24.68 15.16
C PRO A 498 -50.96 -25.44 14.33
N ALA A 499 -51.10 -26.78 14.31
CA ALA A 499 -50.60 -27.87 15.16
C ALA A 499 -50.64 -29.27 14.45
N SER A 500 -50.11 -30.32 15.12
CA SER A 500 -50.43 -31.78 14.96
C SER A 500 -49.98 -32.50 13.66
N ALA A 501 -49.72 -33.81 13.61
CA ALA A 501 -49.34 -34.82 14.64
C ALA A 501 -48.81 -36.13 13.99
N SER A 502 -48.22 -37.03 14.81
CA SER A 502 -47.97 -38.48 14.59
C SER A 502 -46.91 -38.99 13.58
N GLY A 503 -46.30 -40.13 13.95
CA GLY A 503 -45.54 -41.14 13.16
C GLY A 503 -45.75 -42.52 13.84
N PRO A 504 -44.92 -43.59 13.70
CA PRO A 504 -43.77 -43.91 12.82
C PRO A 504 -44.22 -45.01 11.78
N PRO A 505 -43.55 -46.15 11.40
CA PRO A 505 -42.14 -46.66 11.46
C PRO A 505 -41.56 -47.22 10.11
N PRO A 506 -40.31 -47.77 10.07
CA PRO A 506 -39.66 -48.45 8.90
C PRO A 506 -39.52 -50.00 9.10
N PRO A 507 -38.76 -50.82 8.32
CA PRO A 507 -38.03 -50.69 7.02
C PRO A 507 -38.57 -51.74 5.97
N PRO A 508 -37.85 -52.57 5.15
CA PRO A 508 -36.48 -52.56 4.57
C PRO A 508 -36.30 -52.94 3.05
N VAL A 509 -35.09 -52.68 2.53
CA VAL A 509 -34.24 -53.36 1.50
C VAL A 509 -34.82 -54.33 0.44
N VAL A 510 -34.57 -54.02 -0.86
CA VAL A 510 -34.19 -54.96 -1.94
C VAL A 510 -33.18 -54.27 -2.90
N SER A 511 -32.32 -55.03 -3.59
CA SER A 511 -31.50 -54.60 -4.75
C SER A 511 -31.50 -55.70 -5.83
N PRO A 512 -31.26 -55.39 -7.13
CA PRO A 512 -29.90 -55.59 -7.66
C PRO A 512 -29.48 -54.61 -8.79
N VAL A 513 -28.25 -54.80 -9.30
CA VAL A 513 -27.55 -53.99 -10.31
C VAL A 513 -27.35 -54.82 -11.60
N PRO A 514 -27.24 -54.18 -12.79
CA PRO A 514 -26.35 -54.66 -13.84
C PRO A 514 -25.23 -53.64 -14.21
N ARG A 515 -24.11 -54.14 -14.73
CA ARG A 515 -22.82 -53.42 -14.88
C ARG A 515 -22.44 -53.18 -16.34
N ILE A 516 -21.86 -52.01 -16.64
CA ILE A 516 -20.78 -51.80 -17.65
C ILE A 516 -19.91 -50.67 -17.06
N ARG A 517 -18.69 -50.85 -16.53
CA ARG A 517 -17.43 -51.48 -17.00
C ARG A 517 -16.63 -50.59 -17.98
N CYS A 518 -15.57 -49.97 -17.45
CA CYS A 518 -14.34 -49.64 -18.18
C CYS A 518 -13.15 -49.92 -17.25
N ASP A 519 -12.30 -50.85 -17.68
CA ASP A 519 -11.01 -51.23 -17.12
C ASP A 519 -9.91 -50.24 -17.65
N SER A 520 -8.62 -50.22 -17.30
CA SER A 520 -7.78 -50.63 -16.16
C SER A 520 -6.34 -50.09 -16.44
N SER A 521 -5.42 -49.91 -15.49
CA SER A 521 -5.44 -49.81 -14.02
C SER A 521 -4.05 -49.32 -13.51
N GLY A 522 -3.94 -48.94 -12.23
CA GLY A 522 -2.66 -48.77 -11.51
C GLY A 522 -2.18 -47.31 -11.32
N THR A 523 -1.60 -46.92 -10.18
CA THR A 523 -1.44 -47.63 -8.88
C THR A 523 -1.66 -46.64 -7.73
N GLY A 524 -2.37 -47.07 -6.69
CA GLY A 524 -2.54 -46.28 -5.48
C GLY A 524 -1.36 -46.47 -4.52
N THR A 525 -0.66 -45.39 -4.19
CA THR A 525 0.21 -45.30 -3.02
C THR A 525 -0.35 -44.25 -2.06
N ALA A 526 -0.27 -44.52 -0.76
CA ALA A 526 -0.88 -43.66 0.25
C ALA A 526 -0.23 -42.26 0.26
N ILE A 527 -1.05 -41.22 0.46
CA ILE A 527 -0.56 -39.86 0.71
C ILE A 527 0.09 -39.83 2.10
N ARG A 528 1.37 -40.20 2.14
CA ARG A 528 2.25 -40.05 3.30
C ARG A 528 2.36 -38.54 3.61
N ALA A 529 2.25 -38.18 4.88
CA ALA A 529 2.36 -36.79 5.30
C ALA A 529 3.68 -36.16 4.82
N VAL A 530 3.61 -34.94 4.31
CA VAL A 530 4.79 -34.17 3.90
C VAL A 530 5.62 -33.85 5.14
N PRO A 531 6.90 -34.26 5.22
CA PRO A 531 7.76 -33.94 6.36
C PRO A 531 8.01 -32.43 6.50
N ALA A 532 8.37 -31.99 7.70
CA ALA A 532 8.86 -30.63 7.91
C ALA A 532 10.18 -30.42 7.15
N ILE A 533 10.44 -29.17 6.72
CA ILE A 533 11.58 -28.80 5.85
C ILE A 533 12.90 -28.65 6.66
N SER A 534 13.00 -29.27 7.84
CA SER A 534 14.20 -29.24 8.70
C SER A 534 15.28 -30.24 8.28
N ASP A 535 14.90 -31.40 7.73
CA ASP A 535 15.76 -32.59 7.78
C ASP A 535 16.63 -32.81 6.53
N LEU A 536 16.52 -31.97 5.50
CA LEU A 536 17.28 -32.13 4.25
C LEU A 536 18.72 -31.56 4.31
N ALA A 537 19.02 -30.69 5.28
CA ALA A 537 20.19 -29.82 5.26
C ALA A 537 21.51 -30.45 5.79
N THR A 538 21.52 -31.72 6.22
CA THR A 538 22.59 -32.26 7.10
C THR A 538 23.51 -33.31 6.47
N ARG A 539 23.43 -33.59 5.16
CA ARG A 539 24.17 -34.71 4.54
C ARG A 539 24.91 -34.48 3.21
N HIS A 540 24.90 -33.26 2.64
CA HIS A 540 25.79 -32.90 1.53
C HIS A 540 26.55 -31.60 1.83
N GLY A 541 27.77 -31.49 1.28
CA GLY A 541 28.85 -30.70 1.88
C GLY A 541 28.78 -29.18 1.75
N HIS A 542 29.67 -28.51 2.50
CA HIS A 542 29.79 -27.05 2.70
C HIS A 542 29.86 -26.17 1.43
N GLU A 543 30.05 -26.72 0.24
CA GLU A 543 30.25 -25.93 -0.98
C GLU A 543 28.97 -25.30 -1.53
N LEU A 544 27.83 -26.01 -1.50
CA LEU A 544 26.56 -25.58 -2.11
C LEU A 544 25.85 -24.41 -1.39
N ASN A 545 26.35 -24.01 -0.21
CA ASN A 545 25.59 -23.15 0.69
C ASN A 545 25.92 -21.65 0.52
N LEU A 546 24.93 -20.84 0.14
CA LEU A 546 25.06 -19.38 0.01
C LEU A 546 24.95 -18.60 1.34
N ILE A 547 24.59 -19.26 2.45
CA ILE A 547 24.44 -18.61 3.76
C ILE A 547 25.74 -17.90 4.16
N GLY A 548 25.62 -16.61 4.51
CA GLY A 548 26.76 -15.80 4.94
C GLY A 548 27.69 -15.31 3.82
N ARG A 549 27.53 -15.77 2.57
CA ARG A 549 28.45 -15.43 1.46
C ARG A 549 28.07 -14.12 0.76
N HIS A 550 29.09 -13.42 0.27
CA HIS A 550 28.90 -12.28 -0.64
C HIS A 550 28.53 -12.77 -2.05
N VAL A 551 27.62 -12.07 -2.71
CA VAL A 551 27.16 -12.34 -4.08
C VAL A 551 27.77 -11.30 -5.01
N LEU A 552 29.01 -11.54 -5.46
CA LEU A 552 29.83 -10.52 -6.13
C LEU A 552 29.82 -10.63 -7.66
N THR A 553 29.88 -11.84 -8.20
CA THR A 553 30.02 -12.15 -9.64
C THR A 553 29.05 -13.26 -10.06
N VAL A 554 28.95 -13.55 -11.35
CA VAL A 554 28.20 -14.72 -11.84
C VAL A 554 28.94 -16.05 -11.69
N ASP A 555 30.28 -16.04 -11.69
CA ASP A 555 31.10 -17.26 -11.71
C ASP A 555 31.00 -18.10 -10.42
N MET A 556 30.46 -17.53 -9.33
CA MET A 556 30.20 -18.27 -8.08
C MET A 556 28.95 -19.18 -8.13
N PHE A 557 28.12 -19.06 -9.16
CA PHE A 557 26.91 -19.85 -9.31
C PHE A 557 27.21 -21.14 -10.08
N THR A 558 26.93 -22.29 -9.47
CA THR A 558 26.87 -23.56 -10.19
C THR A 558 25.46 -23.79 -10.72
N LYS A 559 25.27 -24.84 -11.53
CA LYS A 559 23.95 -25.21 -12.06
C LYS A 559 22.98 -25.59 -10.92
N GLU A 560 23.52 -26.13 -9.84
CA GLU A 560 22.83 -26.52 -8.61
C GLU A 560 22.38 -25.28 -7.82
N HIS A 561 23.28 -24.31 -7.59
CA HIS A 561 22.92 -23.02 -6.98
C HIS A 561 21.76 -22.34 -7.75
N LEU A 562 21.79 -22.37 -9.08
CA LEU A 562 20.71 -21.81 -9.91
C LEU A 562 19.40 -22.60 -9.80
N ASN A 563 19.47 -23.94 -9.81
CA ASN A 563 18.29 -24.78 -9.67
C ASN A 563 17.58 -24.51 -8.33
N GLU A 564 18.32 -24.51 -7.22
CA GLU A 564 17.76 -24.21 -5.88
C GLU A 564 17.15 -22.81 -5.82
N LEU A 565 17.89 -21.78 -6.24
CA LEU A 565 17.43 -20.39 -6.28
C LEU A 565 16.13 -20.25 -7.10
N PHE A 566 16.07 -20.88 -8.27
CA PHE A 566 14.91 -20.78 -9.16
C PHE A 566 13.73 -21.69 -8.74
N HIS A 567 13.96 -22.73 -7.93
CA HIS A 567 12.88 -23.47 -7.26
C HIS A 567 12.31 -22.68 -6.07
N LEU A 568 13.15 -22.03 -5.27
CA LEU A 568 12.72 -21.16 -4.18
C LEU A 568 11.98 -19.92 -4.71
N ALA A 569 12.51 -19.25 -5.73
CA ALA A 569 11.86 -18.10 -6.38
C ALA A 569 10.48 -18.45 -6.97
N GLN A 570 10.34 -19.63 -7.58
CA GLN A 570 9.04 -20.09 -8.09
C GLN A 570 8.06 -20.44 -6.94
N THR A 571 8.57 -20.99 -5.84
CA THR A 571 7.76 -21.26 -4.63
C THR A 571 7.25 -19.97 -4.01
N MET A 572 8.12 -18.95 -3.90
CA MET A 572 7.76 -17.62 -3.43
C MET A 572 6.76 -16.92 -4.36
N ARG A 573 7.00 -16.94 -5.67
CA ARG A 573 6.03 -16.46 -6.69
C ARG A 573 4.67 -17.14 -6.53
N SER A 574 4.65 -18.48 -6.42
CA SER A 574 3.40 -19.23 -6.26
C SER A 574 2.66 -18.93 -4.96
N ARG A 575 3.34 -18.49 -3.90
CA ARG A 575 2.71 -17.99 -2.67
C ARG A 575 2.19 -16.56 -2.85
N VAL A 576 3.00 -15.64 -3.37
CA VAL A 576 2.62 -14.23 -3.60
C VAL A 576 1.43 -14.10 -4.57
N VAL A 577 1.42 -14.87 -5.67
CA VAL A 577 0.31 -14.89 -6.66
C VAL A 577 -0.98 -15.55 -6.09
N LYS A 578 -0.91 -16.19 -4.92
CA LYS A 578 -2.05 -16.76 -4.19
C LYS A 578 -2.36 -16.00 -2.90
N ASP A 579 -1.89 -14.75 -2.79
CA ASP A 579 -2.00 -13.87 -1.63
C ASP A 579 -1.60 -14.51 -0.28
N ARG A 580 -0.67 -15.48 -0.33
CA ARG A 580 -0.11 -16.11 0.88
C ARG A 580 1.09 -15.30 1.36
N PRO A 581 1.08 -14.78 2.60
CA PRO A 581 2.20 -14.01 3.12
C PRO A 581 3.47 -14.85 3.29
N LEU A 582 4.58 -14.13 3.37
CA LEU A 582 5.94 -14.62 3.58
C LEU A 582 6.70 -13.73 4.57
N ASP A 583 5.98 -12.93 5.36
CA ASP A 583 6.50 -11.92 6.27
C ASP A 583 7.10 -12.51 7.56
N ASP A 584 7.26 -13.84 7.62
CA ASP A 584 7.90 -14.62 8.68
C ASP A 584 9.38 -14.89 8.37
N LEU A 585 9.73 -15.19 7.11
CA LEU A 585 11.07 -15.70 6.72
C LEU A 585 12.24 -14.79 7.14
N LEU A 586 12.19 -13.50 6.83
CA LEU A 586 13.21 -12.50 7.18
C LEU A 586 12.72 -11.52 8.26
N ARG A 587 11.76 -11.94 9.10
CA ARG A 587 11.19 -11.09 10.14
C ARG A 587 12.27 -10.54 11.08
N GLY A 588 12.35 -9.21 11.17
CA GLY A 588 13.33 -8.52 12.02
C GLY A 588 14.76 -8.47 11.45
N LYS A 589 14.97 -8.89 10.20
CA LYS A 589 16.24 -8.69 9.49
C LYS A 589 16.30 -7.32 8.82
N VAL A 590 17.48 -6.73 8.72
CA VAL A 590 17.71 -5.39 8.12
C VAL A 590 18.60 -5.50 6.89
N MET A 591 18.21 -4.84 5.80
CA MET A 591 19.01 -4.72 4.56
C MET A 591 19.45 -3.26 4.37
N ALA A 592 20.76 -3.02 4.24
CA ALA A 592 21.27 -1.75 3.75
C ALA A 592 21.21 -1.73 2.22
N SER A 593 20.51 -0.76 1.63
CA SER A 593 20.36 -0.57 0.19
C SER A 593 21.14 0.66 -0.25
N ILE A 594 22.36 0.45 -0.75
CA ILE A 594 23.36 1.49 -1.00
C ILE A 594 23.57 1.66 -2.51
N PHE A 595 23.13 2.78 -3.08
CA PHE A 595 23.11 3.02 -4.52
C PHE A 595 23.80 4.33 -4.90
N TYR A 596 25.09 4.24 -5.25
CA TYR A 596 25.88 5.34 -5.82
C TYR A 596 25.76 5.46 -7.35
N GLU A 597 24.97 4.59 -7.99
CA GLU A 597 24.58 4.73 -9.40
C GLU A 597 23.06 4.63 -9.50
N VAL A 598 22.41 5.67 -10.04
CA VAL A 598 20.95 5.84 -10.02
C VAL A 598 20.23 4.61 -10.61
N SER A 599 19.41 3.94 -9.79
CA SER A 599 18.61 2.81 -10.28
C SER A 599 17.37 2.50 -9.45
N THR A 600 16.29 3.25 -9.71
CA THR A 600 14.99 3.09 -9.06
C THR A 600 14.45 1.65 -9.18
N ARG A 601 14.47 1.02 -10.36
CA ARG A 601 13.98 -0.36 -10.54
C ARG A 601 14.76 -1.36 -9.70
N THR A 602 16.09 -1.32 -9.73
CA THR A 602 16.93 -2.27 -8.97
C THR A 602 16.80 -2.05 -7.47
N SER A 603 16.85 -0.81 -6.98
CA SER A 603 16.71 -0.50 -5.55
C SER A 603 15.31 -0.84 -5.02
N CYS A 604 14.24 -0.41 -5.71
CA CYS A 604 12.86 -0.69 -5.27
C CYS A 604 12.49 -2.18 -5.35
N SER A 605 13.03 -2.95 -6.31
CA SER A 605 12.77 -4.40 -6.37
C SER A 605 13.51 -5.18 -5.29
N PHE A 606 14.70 -4.73 -4.85
CA PHE A 606 15.33 -5.24 -3.62
C PHE A 606 14.52 -4.87 -2.38
N ALA A 607 14.09 -3.61 -2.25
CA ALA A 607 13.32 -3.16 -1.09
C ALA A 607 11.98 -3.91 -0.96
N ALA A 608 11.23 -4.05 -2.06
CA ALA A 608 9.99 -4.82 -2.11
C ALA A 608 10.22 -6.32 -1.81
N ALA A 609 11.34 -6.90 -2.28
CA ALA A 609 11.69 -8.28 -1.95
C ALA A 609 11.94 -8.47 -0.44
N MET A 610 12.73 -7.58 0.19
CA MET A 610 13.01 -7.62 1.63
C MET A 610 11.73 -7.43 2.46
N GLN A 611 10.91 -6.44 2.11
CA GLN A 611 9.64 -6.14 2.79
C GLN A 611 8.62 -7.27 2.67
N ARG A 612 8.49 -7.92 1.49
CA ARG A 612 7.61 -9.10 1.31
C ARG A 612 8.06 -10.32 2.11
N LEU A 613 9.31 -10.36 2.55
CA LEU A 613 9.85 -11.38 3.45
C LEU A 613 9.80 -10.97 4.93
N GLY A 614 9.20 -9.81 5.26
CA GLY A 614 9.07 -9.30 6.63
C GLY A 614 10.31 -8.58 7.17
N GLY A 615 11.31 -8.35 6.30
CA GLY A 615 12.52 -7.61 6.61
C GLY A 615 12.36 -6.09 6.43
N HIS A 616 13.25 -5.35 7.07
CA HIS A 616 13.34 -3.88 6.98
C HIS A 616 14.48 -3.45 6.05
N VAL A 617 14.40 -2.19 5.58
CA VAL A 617 15.35 -1.64 4.61
C VAL A 617 15.81 -0.26 5.08
N VAL A 618 17.13 -0.05 5.09
CA VAL A 618 17.75 1.27 5.27
C VAL A 618 18.30 1.69 3.91
N HIS A 619 17.89 2.87 3.42
CA HIS A 619 18.32 3.40 2.13
C HIS A 619 19.48 4.37 2.30
N VAL A 620 20.50 4.25 1.45
CA VAL A 620 21.60 5.21 1.32
C VAL A 620 21.79 5.51 -0.16
N ASP A 621 21.81 6.78 -0.52
CA ASP A 621 22.02 7.24 -1.89
C ASP A 621 23.12 8.30 -1.97
N GLU A 622 23.59 8.57 -3.17
CA GLU A 622 24.61 9.59 -3.43
C GLU A 622 24.18 10.99 -2.95
N SER A 623 22.87 11.29 -2.91
CA SER A 623 22.39 12.60 -2.48
C SER A 623 22.44 12.81 -0.96
N SER A 624 22.16 11.78 -0.14
CA SER A 624 22.20 11.85 1.33
C SER A 624 23.55 11.47 1.95
N SER A 625 24.37 10.66 1.26
CA SER A 625 25.53 10.01 1.89
C SER A 625 26.68 10.95 2.31
N SER A 626 27.39 10.49 3.35
CA SER A 626 28.66 11.01 3.87
C SER A 626 29.81 11.04 2.85
N ALA A 627 29.67 10.42 1.68
CA ALA A 627 30.66 10.53 0.59
C ALA A 627 30.94 11.98 0.17
N ARG A 628 29.95 12.89 0.27
CA ARG A 628 30.18 14.34 0.04
C ARG A 628 31.13 14.99 1.06
N LYS A 629 31.36 14.35 2.22
CA LYS A 629 32.30 14.78 3.27
C LYS A 629 33.67 14.09 3.14
N GLY A 630 33.88 13.25 2.12
CA GLY A 630 35.15 12.57 1.86
C GLY A 630 35.34 11.21 2.55
N GLU A 631 34.28 10.59 3.06
CA GLU A 631 34.36 9.21 3.58
C GLU A 631 34.65 8.20 2.46
N THR A 632 35.44 7.16 2.74
CA THR A 632 35.73 6.11 1.74
C THR A 632 34.55 5.16 1.58
N LEU A 633 34.43 4.52 0.41
CA LEU A 633 33.41 3.48 0.19
C LEU A 633 33.58 2.33 1.19
N GLU A 634 34.82 1.96 1.45
CA GLU A 634 35.22 0.88 2.34
C GLU A 634 34.83 1.18 3.81
N ASP A 635 34.99 2.43 4.29
CA ASP A 635 34.50 2.90 5.59
C ASP A 635 32.97 2.94 5.66
N SER A 636 32.31 3.59 4.69
CA SER A 636 30.84 3.67 4.62
C SER A 636 30.20 2.28 4.66
N ILE A 637 30.80 1.30 3.95
CA ILE A 637 30.34 -0.09 3.94
C ILE A 637 30.59 -0.77 5.29
N GLN A 638 31.73 -0.54 5.94
CA GLN A 638 32.00 -1.09 7.27
C GLN A 638 31.01 -0.57 8.33
N VAL A 639 30.66 0.73 8.27
CA VAL A 639 29.64 1.35 9.15
C VAL A 639 28.25 0.78 8.86
N MET A 640 27.81 0.77 7.60
CA MET A 640 26.47 0.26 7.23
C MET A 640 26.31 -1.25 7.48
N ALA A 641 27.38 -2.03 7.36
CA ALA A 641 27.42 -3.43 7.76
C ALA A 641 27.32 -3.64 9.29
N GLY A 642 27.53 -2.59 10.10
CA GLY A 642 27.22 -2.61 11.53
C GLY A 642 25.72 -2.58 11.81
N TYR A 643 24.94 -1.87 10.99
CA TYR A 643 23.49 -1.66 11.18
C TYR A 643 22.60 -2.71 10.50
N ALA A 644 23.15 -3.49 9.56
CA ALA A 644 22.39 -4.42 8.72
C ALA A 644 22.78 -5.90 8.91
N ASP A 645 21.91 -6.80 8.47
CA ASP A 645 22.20 -8.22 8.27
C ASP A 645 22.78 -8.53 6.89
N VAL A 646 22.44 -7.72 5.88
CA VAL A 646 22.88 -7.86 4.49
C VAL A 646 23.01 -6.47 3.85
N VAL A 647 24.03 -6.31 2.99
CA VAL A 647 24.26 -5.09 2.22
C VAL A 647 23.98 -5.36 0.74
N VAL A 648 23.19 -4.51 0.09
CA VAL A 648 23.01 -4.47 -1.36
C VAL A 648 23.72 -3.22 -1.86
N LEU A 649 24.75 -3.39 -2.70
CA LEU A 649 25.58 -2.29 -3.18
C LEU A 649 25.51 -2.16 -4.70
N ARG A 650 25.33 -0.94 -5.19
CA ARG A 650 25.56 -0.55 -6.58
C ARG A 650 26.49 0.66 -6.65
N HIS A 651 27.45 0.63 -7.57
CA HIS A 651 28.52 1.63 -7.66
C HIS A 651 28.91 1.95 -9.13
N PRO A 652 29.24 3.21 -9.49
CA PRO A 652 29.55 3.58 -10.87
C PRO A 652 30.95 3.13 -11.33
N VAL A 653 31.89 2.93 -10.40
CA VAL A 653 33.26 2.44 -10.71
C VAL A 653 33.31 0.90 -10.68
N PRO A 654 33.82 0.22 -11.72
CA PRO A 654 34.03 -1.24 -11.73
C PRO A 654 34.93 -1.74 -10.60
N GLY A 655 34.70 -2.98 -10.16
CA GLY A 655 35.47 -3.64 -9.09
C GLY A 655 35.27 -3.06 -7.70
N ALA A 656 34.57 -1.92 -7.55
CA ALA A 656 34.34 -1.29 -6.26
C ALA A 656 33.52 -2.17 -5.30
N VAL A 657 32.56 -2.93 -5.84
CA VAL A 657 31.77 -3.91 -5.07
C VAL A 657 32.64 -5.06 -4.54
N ALA A 658 33.65 -5.47 -5.30
CA ALA A 658 34.61 -6.47 -4.85
C ALA A 658 35.57 -5.92 -3.77
N ARG A 659 36.03 -4.66 -3.87
CA ARG A 659 36.82 -4.02 -2.80
C ARG A 659 36.01 -3.88 -1.51
N ALA A 660 34.81 -3.31 -1.59
CA ALA A 660 33.87 -3.17 -0.47
C ALA A 660 33.63 -4.50 0.27
N ALA A 661 33.57 -5.62 -0.45
CA ALA A 661 33.40 -6.94 0.15
C ALA A 661 34.54 -7.36 1.11
N HIS A 662 35.78 -6.90 0.91
CA HIS A 662 36.90 -7.20 1.80
C HIS A 662 36.76 -6.53 3.19
N HIS A 663 35.96 -5.46 3.28
CA HIS A 663 35.72 -4.70 4.51
C HIS A 663 34.33 -4.96 5.11
N CYS A 664 33.41 -5.56 4.34
CA CYS A 664 32.06 -5.86 4.77
C CYS A 664 32.00 -7.15 5.61
N ARG A 665 31.68 -7.04 6.91
CA ARG A 665 31.51 -8.22 7.80
C ARG A 665 30.14 -8.91 7.66
N LYS A 666 29.35 -8.53 6.66
CA LYS A 666 28.00 -9.04 6.35
C LYS A 666 27.96 -9.49 4.90
N PRO A 667 27.06 -10.40 4.52
CA PRO A 667 26.79 -10.69 3.12
C PRO A 667 26.57 -9.42 2.31
N LEU A 668 27.25 -9.32 1.17
CA LEU A 668 27.21 -8.16 0.29
C LEU A 668 26.79 -8.62 -1.11
N ILE A 669 25.75 -8.02 -1.67
CA ILE A 669 25.11 -8.42 -2.93
C ILE A 669 25.34 -7.34 -4.00
N ASN A 670 25.93 -7.73 -5.13
CA ASN A 670 26.21 -6.85 -6.27
C ASN A 670 24.93 -6.52 -7.06
N ALA A 671 24.51 -5.26 -6.97
CA ALA A 671 23.40 -4.66 -7.71
C ALA A 671 23.85 -3.82 -8.94
N GLY A 672 25.13 -3.94 -9.32
CA GLY A 672 25.77 -3.37 -10.50
C GLY A 672 27.08 -2.63 -10.16
N ASP A 673 28.17 -2.90 -10.89
CA ASP A 673 29.42 -2.15 -10.76
C ASP A 673 29.94 -1.58 -12.09
N GLY A 674 29.51 -0.36 -12.46
CA GLY A 674 30.01 0.35 -13.64
C GLY A 674 29.80 -0.38 -14.98
N VAL A 675 30.89 -0.84 -15.60
CA VAL A 675 30.93 -1.73 -16.78
C VAL A 675 31.52 -3.12 -16.45
N GLY A 676 31.49 -3.47 -15.15
CA GLY A 676 31.84 -4.78 -14.60
C GLY A 676 30.65 -5.75 -14.70
N GLU A 677 30.06 -6.11 -13.56
CA GLU A 677 29.01 -7.13 -13.49
C GLU A 677 27.66 -6.59 -12.99
N HIS A 678 26.63 -7.41 -13.18
CA HIS A 678 25.33 -7.26 -12.51
C HIS A 678 24.72 -8.66 -12.32
N PRO A 679 25.28 -9.51 -11.43
CA PRO A 679 24.88 -10.92 -11.34
C PRO A 679 23.41 -11.08 -11.00
N THR A 680 22.88 -10.20 -10.14
CA THR A 680 21.47 -10.15 -9.74
C THR A 680 20.50 -9.87 -10.90
N GLN A 681 20.96 -9.26 -12.00
CA GLN A 681 20.20 -9.13 -13.24
C GLN A 681 20.32 -10.40 -14.10
N ALA A 682 21.53 -10.96 -14.26
CA ALA A 682 21.70 -12.22 -15.01
C ALA A 682 20.86 -13.38 -14.42
N LEU A 683 20.78 -13.48 -13.08
CA LEU A 683 19.94 -14.46 -12.39
C LEU A 683 18.45 -14.33 -12.75
N LEU A 684 17.91 -13.10 -12.74
CA LEU A 684 16.49 -12.88 -13.03
C LEU A 684 16.17 -13.01 -14.54
N ASP A 685 17.14 -12.69 -15.39
CA ASP A 685 17.02 -12.86 -16.83
C ASP A 685 16.93 -14.35 -17.21
N ILE A 686 17.76 -15.22 -16.62
CA ILE A 686 17.67 -16.68 -16.82
C ILE A 686 16.38 -17.26 -16.23
N PHE A 687 15.96 -16.82 -15.04
CA PHE A 687 14.66 -17.22 -14.48
C PHE A 687 13.51 -16.83 -15.43
N THR A 688 13.55 -15.63 -16.02
CA THR A 688 12.56 -15.18 -17.00
C THR A 688 12.53 -16.09 -18.23
N ILE A 689 13.69 -16.42 -18.80
CA ILE A 689 13.78 -17.37 -19.93
C ILE A 689 13.12 -18.72 -19.57
N ARG A 690 13.38 -19.24 -18.36
CA ARG A 690 12.79 -20.51 -17.88
C ARG A 690 11.27 -20.42 -17.74
N GLU A 691 10.72 -19.33 -17.22
CA GLU A 691 9.27 -19.19 -17.04
C GLU A 691 8.52 -18.95 -18.37
N GLU A 692 9.12 -18.21 -19.31
CA GLU A 692 8.49 -17.89 -20.61
C GLU A 692 8.62 -19.05 -21.63
N LEU A 693 9.74 -19.77 -21.65
CA LEU A 693 10.01 -20.86 -22.62
C LEU A 693 9.95 -22.28 -22.00
N GLY A 694 9.85 -22.41 -20.68
CA GLY A 694 9.83 -23.70 -19.96
C GLY A 694 11.19 -24.41 -19.87
N THR A 695 12.21 -23.92 -20.58
CA THR A 695 13.59 -24.44 -20.60
C THR A 695 14.58 -23.31 -20.87
N VAL A 696 15.83 -23.51 -20.44
CA VAL A 696 16.99 -22.68 -20.79
C VAL A 696 17.97 -23.47 -21.68
N ASN A 697 17.75 -24.78 -21.88
CA ASN A 697 18.56 -25.64 -22.75
C ASN A 697 17.91 -25.81 -24.13
N GLY A 698 18.71 -25.96 -25.18
CA GLY A 698 18.28 -26.17 -26.56
C GLY A 698 17.74 -24.92 -27.27
N ILE A 699 18.11 -23.71 -26.83
CA ILE A 699 17.56 -22.44 -27.31
C ILE A 699 18.61 -21.49 -27.87
N THR A 700 18.19 -20.63 -28.82
CA THR A 700 19.01 -19.57 -29.39
C THR A 700 18.69 -18.21 -28.76
N ILE A 701 19.71 -17.56 -28.21
CA ILE A 701 19.61 -16.29 -27.49
C ILE A 701 20.36 -15.21 -28.28
N THR A 702 19.62 -14.23 -28.81
CA THR A 702 20.18 -13.11 -29.59
C THR A 702 20.24 -11.86 -28.73
N MET A 703 21.44 -11.36 -28.49
CA MET A 703 21.72 -10.17 -27.70
C MET A 703 21.93 -8.97 -28.64
N VAL A 704 21.24 -7.86 -28.38
CA VAL A 704 21.11 -6.73 -29.30
C VAL A 704 21.38 -5.39 -28.60
N GLY A 705 22.14 -4.50 -29.23
CA GLY A 705 22.37 -3.13 -28.77
C GLY A 705 23.83 -2.86 -28.35
N ASP A 706 24.04 -2.25 -27.19
CA ASP A 706 25.38 -1.98 -26.64
C ASP A 706 25.92 -3.22 -25.89
N LEU A 707 26.59 -4.10 -26.64
CA LEU A 707 27.20 -5.31 -26.11
C LEU A 707 28.58 -5.02 -25.47
N LYS A 708 29.16 -3.86 -25.73
CA LYS A 708 30.50 -3.45 -25.27
C LYS A 708 30.51 -2.95 -23.84
N HIS A 709 29.56 -2.10 -23.47
CA HIS A 709 29.45 -1.50 -22.14
C HIS A 709 28.32 -2.13 -21.28
N GLY A 710 27.44 -2.94 -21.90
CA GLY A 710 26.31 -3.60 -21.25
C GLY A 710 26.70 -4.68 -20.24
N ARG A 711 27.05 -4.28 -19.00
CA ARG A 711 27.35 -5.19 -17.86
C ARG A 711 26.33 -6.32 -17.65
N THR A 712 25.04 -6.09 -17.95
CA THR A 712 24.00 -7.11 -17.82
C THR A 712 24.16 -8.21 -18.86
N VAL A 713 24.55 -7.83 -20.09
CA VAL A 713 24.89 -8.75 -21.18
C VAL A 713 26.14 -9.57 -20.82
N HIS A 714 27.17 -8.95 -20.24
CA HIS A 714 28.41 -9.64 -19.86
C HIS A 714 28.17 -10.69 -18.78
N SER A 715 27.43 -10.33 -17.72
CA SER A 715 27.03 -11.29 -16.68
C SER A 715 26.09 -12.38 -17.23
N LEU A 716 25.12 -12.02 -18.09
CA LEU A 716 24.17 -12.99 -18.67
C LEU A 716 24.87 -13.98 -19.61
N ALA A 717 25.72 -13.53 -20.52
CA ALA A 717 26.48 -14.39 -21.44
C ALA A 717 27.38 -15.39 -20.70
N ARG A 718 28.04 -14.96 -19.62
CA ARG A 718 28.85 -15.85 -18.75
C ARG A 718 27.99 -16.86 -17.99
N LEU A 719 26.90 -16.41 -17.36
CA LEU A 719 26.02 -17.30 -16.57
C LEU A 719 25.27 -18.32 -17.43
N LEU A 720 24.96 -17.96 -18.69
CA LEU A 720 24.37 -18.87 -19.67
C LEU A 720 25.27 -20.04 -20.06
N THR A 721 26.59 -19.98 -19.82
CA THR A 721 27.51 -21.10 -20.08
C THR A 721 27.27 -22.34 -19.20
N LEU A 722 26.37 -22.24 -18.21
CA LEU A 722 25.88 -23.37 -17.41
C LEU A 722 24.75 -24.16 -18.10
N TYR A 723 24.26 -23.69 -19.25
CA TYR A 723 23.15 -24.25 -20.02
C TYR A 723 23.56 -24.51 -21.47
N ASP A 724 22.88 -25.46 -22.12
CA ASP A 724 23.06 -25.74 -23.54
C ASP A 724 22.34 -24.68 -24.38
N VAL A 725 23.09 -23.68 -24.88
CA VAL A 725 22.54 -22.55 -25.65
C VAL A 725 23.42 -22.21 -26.86
N SER A 726 22.83 -21.51 -27.83
CA SER A 726 23.59 -20.79 -28.87
C SER A 726 23.42 -19.28 -28.68
N LEU A 727 24.52 -18.54 -28.59
CA LEU A 727 24.50 -17.08 -28.48
C LEU A 727 24.67 -16.40 -29.84
N ARG A 728 23.96 -15.30 -30.04
CA ARG A 728 24.05 -14.45 -31.22
C ARG A 728 24.20 -12.98 -30.84
N TYR A 729 24.95 -12.23 -31.64
CA TYR A 729 25.26 -10.83 -31.37
C TYR A 729 24.84 -9.94 -32.56
N VAL A 730 24.04 -8.91 -32.28
CA VAL A 730 23.66 -7.86 -33.24
C VAL A 730 23.96 -6.51 -32.59
N CYS A 731 24.91 -5.74 -33.14
CA CYS A 731 25.35 -4.48 -32.55
C CYS A 731 25.77 -3.48 -33.65
N PRO A 732 25.67 -2.16 -33.40
CA PRO A 732 26.33 -1.16 -34.22
C PRO A 732 27.85 -1.38 -34.18
N ALA A 733 28.54 -0.98 -35.26
CA ALA A 733 30.00 -1.05 -35.32
C ALA A 733 30.65 -0.24 -34.18
N GLY A 734 31.63 -0.82 -33.51
CA GLY A 734 32.31 -0.24 -32.35
C GLY A 734 31.65 -0.54 -30.99
N LEU A 735 30.51 -1.26 -30.96
CA LEU A 735 29.78 -1.71 -29.75
C LEU A 735 29.75 -3.24 -29.60
N GLU A 736 30.74 -3.94 -30.16
CA GLU A 736 30.85 -5.40 -30.16
C GLU A 736 31.05 -6.00 -28.75
N MET A 737 30.66 -7.27 -28.59
CA MET A 737 30.93 -8.04 -27.37
C MET A 737 32.45 -8.11 -27.11
N PRO A 738 32.96 -7.69 -25.94
CA PRO A 738 34.39 -7.65 -25.65
C PRO A 738 35.04 -9.02 -25.74
N GLU A 739 36.27 -9.07 -26.26
CA GLU A 739 37.05 -10.29 -26.52
C GLU A 739 37.08 -11.22 -25.31
N ARG A 740 37.43 -10.69 -24.12
CA ARG A 740 37.43 -11.40 -22.83
C ARG A 740 36.14 -12.20 -22.53
N VAL A 741 34.99 -11.73 -23.01
CA VAL A 741 33.68 -12.39 -22.82
C VAL A 741 33.47 -13.44 -23.91
N ARG A 742 33.77 -13.11 -25.17
CA ARG A 742 33.72 -14.07 -26.29
C ARG A 742 34.62 -15.28 -26.02
N GLU A 743 35.85 -15.06 -25.55
CA GLU A 743 36.81 -16.10 -25.14
C GLU A 743 36.33 -16.93 -23.94
N PHE A 744 35.61 -16.32 -22.97
CA PHE A 744 35.06 -17.07 -21.84
C PHE A 744 33.95 -18.02 -22.30
N VAL A 745 33.05 -17.53 -23.15
CA VAL A 745 31.94 -18.30 -23.73
C VAL A 745 32.48 -19.41 -24.66
N ASP A 746 33.50 -19.11 -25.45
CA ASP A 746 34.15 -20.07 -26.37
C ASP A 746 34.87 -21.21 -25.61
N ARG A 747 35.62 -20.88 -24.55
CA ARG A 747 36.24 -21.87 -23.64
C ARG A 747 35.23 -22.76 -22.88
N LYS A 748 33.93 -22.45 -22.97
CA LYS A 748 32.83 -23.27 -22.43
C LYS A 748 32.11 -24.09 -23.51
N GLY A 749 32.55 -24.04 -24.77
CA GLY A 749 31.98 -24.78 -25.89
C GLY A 749 30.66 -24.22 -26.44
N ILE A 750 30.27 -23.01 -26.02
CA ILE A 750 29.00 -22.39 -26.42
C ILE A 750 29.14 -21.78 -27.81
N THR A 751 28.26 -22.17 -28.74
CA THR A 751 28.27 -21.66 -30.12
C THR A 751 27.95 -20.16 -30.15
N GLN A 752 28.79 -19.37 -30.80
CA GLN A 752 28.65 -17.92 -30.97
C GLN A 752 28.58 -17.53 -32.45
N ARG A 753 27.71 -16.58 -32.81
CA ARG A 753 27.65 -15.99 -34.17
C ARG A 753 27.31 -14.50 -34.12
N GLN A 754 27.97 -13.68 -34.96
CA GLN A 754 27.64 -12.27 -35.13
C GLN A 754 26.81 -12.06 -36.40
N PHE A 755 25.85 -11.13 -36.37
CA PHE A 755 24.92 -10.83 -37.45
C PHE A 755 24.87 -9.31 -37.69
N PRO A 756 24.79 -8.83 -38.95
CA PRO A 756 24.86 -7.41 -39.27
C PRO A 756 23.54 -6.65 -39.02
N THR A 757 22.39 -7.33 -39.06
CA THR A 757 21.07 -6.71 -38.81
C THR A 757 20.17 -7.61 -37.96
N LEU A 758 19.18 -7.00 -37.31
CA LEU A 758 18.21 -7.69 -36.47
C LEU A 758 17.39 -8.73 -37.27
N GLU A 759 16.96 -8.36 -38.47
CA GLU A 759 16.14 -9.17 -39.38
C GLU A 759 16.86 -10.47 -39.75
N SER A 760 18.18 -10.41 -39.95
CA SER A 760 19.01 -11.58 -40.28
C SER A 760 19.16 -12.58 -39.13
N ALA A 761 18.88 -12.18 -37.89
CA ALA A 761 18.97 -13.03 -36.71
C ALA A 761 17.60 -13.46 -36.13
N ILE A 762 16.57 -12.61 -36.25
CA ILE A 762 15.32 -12.72 -35.48
C ILE A 762 14.46 -13.95 -35.85
N ALA A 763 14.50 -14.40 -37.11
CA ALA A 763 13.70 -15.54 -37.58
C ALA A 763 14.01 -16.84 -36.84
N ASP A 764 15.28 -17.05 -36.47
CA ASP A 764 15.75 -18.22 -35.73
C ASP A 764 15.95 -17.95 -34.22
N THR A 765 15.56 -16.79 -33.72
CA THR A 765 15.74 -16.39 -32.31
C THR A 765 14.63 -16.95 -31.40
N ASP A 766 14.99 -17.55 -30.26
CA ASP A 766 14.05 -17.99 -29.22
C ASP A 766 13.98 -16.98 -28.05
N VAL A 767 15.09 -16.32 -27.73
CA VAL A 767 15.15 -15.21 -26.77
C VAL A 767 15.82 -14.01 -27.42
N LEU A 768 15.11 -12.89 -27.51
CA LEU A 768 15.64 -11.63 -28.00
C LEU A 768 15.94 -10.70 -26.81
N TYR A 769 17.21 -10.57 -26.45
CA TYR A 769 17.66 -9.73 -25.34
C TYR A 769 18.13 -8.37 -25.87
N MET A 770 17.20 -7.41 -25.89
CA MET A 770 17.46 -6.03 -26.32
C MET A 770 18.14 -5.24 -25.19
N THR A 771 19.03 -4.32 -25.53
CA THR A 771 19.70 -3.41 -24.58
C THR A 771 19.66 -1.96 -25.06
N ARG A 772 19.73 -1.05 -24.08
CA ARG A 772 19.74 0.40 -24.32
C ARG A 772 21.13 0.87 -24.75
N ILE A 773 21.22 1.72 -25.75
CA ILE A 773 22.46 2.42 -26.11
C ILE A 773 22.67 3.58 -25.13
N GLN A 774 23.69 3.46 -24.27
CA GLN A 774 23.93 4.42 -23.19
C GLN A 774 24.70 5.65 -23.71
N ARG A 775 24.01 6.76 -24.01
CA ARG A 775 24.64 8.06 -24.37
C ARG A 775 25.76 8.44 -23.41
N GLU A 776 25.58 8.18 -22.13
CA GLU A 776 26.54 8.38 -21.04
C GLU A 776 27.80 7.47 -21.06
N ARG A 777 28.02 6.69 -22.15
CA ARG A 777 29.22 5.85 -22.37
C ARG A 777 30.06 6.27 -23.59
N PHE A 778 29.62 7.24 -24.37
CA PHE A 778 30.35 7.74 -25.55
C PHE A 778 31.26 8.91 -25.18
N ALA A 779 32.39 9.07 -25.89
CA ALA A 779 33.29 10.20 -25.69
C ALA A 779 32.75 11.49 -26.35
N THR A 780 31.97 11.34 -27.42
CA THR A 780 31.32 12.44 -28.14
C THR A 780 29.86 12.12 -28.46
N ASP A 781 29.04 13.17 -28.58
CA ASP A 781 27.65 13.02 -29.02
C ASP A 781 27.54 12.52 -30.47
N GLU A 782 28.54 12.78 -31.32
CA GLU A 782 28.53 12.28 -32.70
C GLU A 782 28.62 10.75 -32.78
N GLU A 783 29.46 10.12 -31.95
CA GLU A 783 29.56 8.66 -31.88
C GLU A 783 28.23 8.04 -31.40
N TYR A 784 27.60 8.68 -30.41
CA TYR A 784 26.27 8.27 -29.95
C TYR A 784 25.21 8.38 -31.07
N GLN A 785 25.15 9.49 -31.80
CA GLN A 785 24.20 9.68 -32.90
C GLN A 785 24.45 8.74 -34.08
N LYS A 786 25.70 8.30 -34.31
CA LYS A 786 26.05 7.28 -35.31
C LYS A 786 25.48 5.89 -34.96
N CYS A 787 25.24 5.60 -33.68
CA CYS A 787 24.71 4.29 -33.21
C CYS A 787 23.22 4.32 -32.80
N CYS A 788 22.72 5.45 -32.32
CA CYS A 788 21.36 5.59 -31.81
C CYS A 788 20.30 5.35 -32.90
N GLY A 789 19.24 4.61 -32.57
CA GLY A 789 18.11 4.37 -33.48
C GLY A 789 18.35 3.37 -34.61
N GLN A 790 19.55 2.80 -34.75
CA GLN A 790 19.83 1.79 -35.80
C GLN A 790 19.15 0.43 -35.54
N LEU A 791 18.97 0.05 -34.27
CA LEU A 791 18.44 -1.26 -33.87
C LEU A 791 17.18 -1.10 -33.00
N VAL A 792 16.09 -0.64 -33.61
CA VAL A 792 14.79 -0.49 -32.96
C VAL A 792 13.91 -1.70 -33.23
N LEU A 793 13.42 -2.35 -32.18
CA LEU A 793 12.47 -3.46 -32.31
C LEU A 793 11.06 -2.91 -32.59
N THR A 794 10.55 -3.19 -33.79
CA THR A 794 9.25 -2.71 -34.30
C THR A 794 8.24 -3.86 -34.47
N PRO A 795 6.92 -3.57 -34.57
CA PRO A 795 5.93 -4.58 -34.94
C PRO A 795 6.24 -5.29 -36.27
N GLN A 796 6.83 -4.56 -37.23
CA GLN A 796 7.24 -5.08 -38.53
C GLN A 796 8.35 -6.13 -38.37
N ALA A 797 9.41 -5.84 -37.62
CA ALA A 797 10.46 -6.82 -37.31
C ALA A 797 9.88 -8.05 -36.57
N MET A 798 8.94 -7.83 -35.65
CA MET A 798 8.24 -8.89 -34.92
C MET A 798 7.33 -9.79 -35.78
N THR A 799 7.09 -9.47 -37.07
CA THR A 799 6.41 -10.40 -38.00
C THR A 799 7.31 -11.56 -38.46
N PHE A 800 8.62 -11.35 -38.51
CA PHE A 800 9.60 -12.38 -38.89
C PHE A 800 10.00 -13.28 -37.72
N ALA A 801 9.82 -12.80 -36.48
CA ALA A 801 10.14 -13.53 -35.26
C ALA A 801 9.30 -14.80 -35.05
N LYS A 802 9.88 -15.82 -34.40
CA LYS A 802 9.17 -17.06 -34.01
C LYS A 802 7.88 -16.75 -33.24
N ARG A 803 6.86 -17.61 -33.41
CA ARG A 803 5.60 -17.56 -32.63
C ARG A 803 5.82 -17.76 -31.13
N ARG A 804 6.81 -18.60 -30.77
CA ARG A 804 7.24 -18.86 -29.41
C ARG A 804 8.65 -18.27 -29.25
N MET A 805 8.70 -17.01 -28.84
CA MET A 805 9.92 -16.23 -28.58
C MET A 805 9.66 -15.36 -27.34
N ALA A 806 10.70 -15.04 -26.57
CA ALA A 806 10.61 -14.07 -25.47
C ALA A 806 11.48 -12.83 -25.77
N VAL A 807 10.92 -11.63 -25.65
CA VAL A 807 11.64 -10.34 -25.75
C VAL A 807 11.93 -9.82 -24.36
N LEU A 808 13.21 -9.76 -24.01
CA LEU A 808 13.74 -9.28 -22.72
C LEU A 808 14.47 -7.94 -22.91
N HIS A 809 14.43 -7.08 -21.90
CA HIS A 809 15.16 -5.81 -21.84
C HIS A 809 15.31 -5.37 -20.36
N PRO A 810 16.53 -5.03 -19.88
CA PRO A 810 16.76 -4.68 -18.47
C PRO A 810 16.14 -3.33 -18.01
N LEU A 811 15.62 -2.54 -18.96
CA LEU A 811 14.99 -1.23 -18.86
C LEU A 811 15.94 -0.09 -18.38
N PRO A 812 15.77 1.16 -18.88
CA PRO A 812 14.65 1.65 -19.68
C PRO A 812 14.88 1.43 -21.18
N ARG A 813 13.81 1.05 -21.90
CA ARG A 813 13.82 0.73 -23.35
C ARG A 813 13.82 1.94 -24.30
N VAL A 814 14.27 3.10 -23.80
CA VAL A 814 14.06 4.48 -24.28
C VAL A 814 13.43 4.57 -25.68
N ASN A 815 14.21 4.28 -26.72
CA ASN A 815 13.76 4.27 -28.12
C ASN A 815 14.02 2.91 -28.81
N GLU A 816 14.70 1.97 -28.13
CA GLU A 816 15.18 0.70 -28.70
C GLU A 816 14.06 -0.34 -28.89
N ILE A 817 12.90 -0.15 -28.27
CA ILE A 817 11.71 -0.98 -28.48
C ILE A 817 10.48 -0.08 -28.67
N SER A 818 9.75 -0.25 -29.78
CA SER A 818 8.50 0.47 -30.01
C SER A 818 7.45 0.13 -28.94
N PRO A 819 6.78 1.11 -28.30
CA PRO A 819 5.66 0.86 -27.39
C PRO A 819 4.50 0.07 -28.01
N GLU A 820 4.38 0.07 -29.34
CA GLU A 820 3.33 -0.66 -30.06
C GLU A 820 3.37 -2.19 -29.80
N ILE A 821 4.54 -2.75 -29.46
CA ILE A 821 4.68 -4.18 -29.13
C ILE A 821 4.39 -4.51 -27.67
N ASP A 822 3.99 -3.55 -26.82
CA ASP A 822 3.64 -3.80 -25.40
C ASP A 822 2.53 -4.85 -25.22
N ASN A 823 1.67 -5.00 -26.23
CA ASN A 823 0.55 -5.95 -26.23
C ASN A 823 0.86 -7.27 -26.98
N ASP A 824 2.07 -7.45 -27.52
CA ASP A 824 2.51 -8.74 -28.07
C ASP A 824 2.80 -9.71 -26.90
N PRO A 825 2.23 -10.92 -26.85
CA PRO A 825 2.48 -11.86 -25.75
C PRO A 825 3.96 -12.21 -25.59
N ARG A 826 4.77 -12.09 -26.65
CA ARG A 826 6.23 -12.33 -26.65
C ARG A 826 7.00 -11.22 -25.92
N SER A 827 6.41 -10.04 -25.72
CA SER A 827 7.00 -8.95 -24.91
C SER A 827 7.00 -9.32 -23.43
N ALA A 828 8.16 -9.73 -22.92
CA ALA A 828 8.32 -10.22 -21.55
C ALA A 828 9.02 -9.22 -20.61
N TYR A 829 9.61 -8.13 -21.10
CA TYR A 829 10.42 -7.17 -20.30
C TYR A 829 9.72 -6.55 -19.07
N PHE A 830 8.39 -6.44 -19.04
CA PHE A 830 7.67 -6.06 -17.82
C PHE A 830 7.50 -7.24 -16.83
N ARG A 831 7.26 -8.47 -17.33
CA ARG A 831 7.21 -9.69 -16.51
C ARG A 831 8.61 -10.02 -15.94
N GLN A 832 9.65 -9.81 -16.73
CA GLN A 832 11.06 -9.84 -16.32
C GLN A 832 11.33 -8.96 -15.10
N ALA A 833 10.84 -7.71 -15.11
CA ALA A 833 10.98 -6.80 -13.97
C ALA A 833 10.27 -7.30 -12.70
N GLU A 834 9.08 -7.89 -12.84
CA GLU A 834 8.33 -8.54 -11.74
C GLU A 834 9.06 -9.80 -11.22
N TYR A 835 9.50 -10.67 -12.12
CA TYR A 835 10.27 -11.88 -11.79
C TYR A 835 11.59 -11.54 -11.07
N GLY A 836 12.16 -10.38 -11.39
CA GLY A 836 13.24 -9.75 -10.65
C GLY A 836 12.99 -9.53 -9.16
N MET A 837 11.75 -9.41 -8.71
CA MET A 837 11.42 -9.38 -7.28
C MET A 837 11.53 -10.78 -6.67
N TYR A 838 10.94 -11.81 -7.30
CA TYR A 838 10.93 -13.17 -6.75
C TYR A 838 12.33 -13.80 -6.68
N VAL A 839 13.20 -13.54 -7.66
CA VAL A 839 14.59 -14.00 -7.62
C VAL A 839 15.40 -13.26 -6.53
N ARG A 840 15.15 -11.97 -6.31
CA ARG A 840 15.75 -11.22 -5.19
C ARG A 840 15.25 -11.70 -3.83
N MET A 841 13.97 -12.07 -3.71
CA MET A 841 13.42 -12.69 -2.49
C MET A 841 14.15 -14.01 -2.17
N ALA A 842 14.26 -14.90 -3.16
CA ALA A 842 14.95 -16.18 -2.99
C ALA A 842 16.45 -15.99 -2.64
N LEU A 843 17.12 -15.04 -3.29
CA LEU A 843 18.53 -14.75 -3.03
C LEU A 843 18.76 -14.22 -1.60
N LEU A 844 17.93 -13.27 -1.14
CA LEU A 844 17.99 -12.74 0.23
C LEU A 844 17.73 -13.85 1.27
N ALA A 845 16.77 -14.73 1.01
CA ALA A 845 16.46 -15.87 1.87
C ALA A 845 17.61 -16.89 1.96
N MET A 846 18.22 -17.26 0.83
CA MET A 846 19.38 -18.17 0.80
C MET A 846 20.59 -17.57 1.51
N VAL A 847 20.90 -16.29 1.24
CA VAL A 847 22.05 -15.60 1.84
C VAL A 847 21.92 -15.40 3.35
N LEU A 848 20.69 -15.23 3.86
CA LEU A 848 20.39 -15.06 5.29
C LEU A 848 20.00 -16.36 6.03
N GLY A 849 19.96 -17.50 5.36
CA GLY A 849 19.67 -18.81 5.98
C GLY A 849 18.23 -19.03 6.40
N ARG A 850 17.28 -18.65 5.53
CA ARG A 850 15.84 -18.65 5.78
C ARG A 850 15.06 -19.18 4.55
N CYS A 851 15.36 -20.41 4.15
CA CYS A 851 14.74 -21.12 3.02
C CYS A 851 13.55 -21.99 3.45
#